data_AF-A0A9W6KEC8-F1
#
_entry.id   AF-A0A9W6KEC8-F1
#
_cell.length_a   1.000
_cell.length_b   1.000
_cell.length_c   1.000
_cell.angle_alpha   90.00
_cell.angle_beta   90.00
_cell.angle_gamma   90.00
#
_symmetry.space_group_name_H-M   'P 1'
#
loop_
_entity.id
_entity.type
_entity.pdbx_description
1 polymer ?
#
loop_
_entity_poly.entity_id
_entity_poly.type
_entity_poly.pdbx_seq_one_letter_code
_entity_poly.pdbx_strand_id
1 'polypeptide(L)'
;MLIGEPFTLSSPAPIALVPGRALPEKHGRERQRYPFLPDVPALVAELNELTRRGGVAVTVDERQGGGGWIRYYANRSCIGVRSSRRGDVFFIEYIEPMHLRNHGRLARSALRFAPRRWLYSADLAAVPPGCVAPDAQIREAWHRLQREARRGSSTERRDPRYEKFCDALDAVAEGARQIMLAKNASRPALAFYGVRASSEARRTTAGIYTFLLSRPGDVQEGDLVELRQAPDLRGKVRNADGERLIVEFDTPVDRRRIPEQGELVVSGGDLIPRIQQDAIAKLRAGTALNPRLLPLLVDLDFASYDEGRGPASDPAEPLDGDQLTAFHRALLAPDLLLVLGPPGTGKTRTIVQIASAAAARGERVLIASQTNTAVDNVIERLPAALTGIRVGNEARFSRAAAHKSLSATAAALQDQVLSRTQSTAQRLAPWSAASSPAEGWLGRMRTTLDELNQARAAAASAAAAHRGALAAVEARLRSPIEAAERAREAAKRDTEAAAERIRLLSFRLRDLERRGGLLRFIHRWRADRCRERLAEATPLGAQTHAAFVRAEQDLQTWNAELRRALDTDLAIRSTAAQVAAAEAAIGRTQKATRRAAQEYARLLAGILAVRPVPDDADALGEFVAWCGQWHPVLQQRARLLDDWQQQLAKPSDQLHDELIQYADVIGTTCIGAGIRKNRLSDLDFDLAIVDEAGQIPLTTTLVPLVRARRAILVGDHKQLPPFVDDDVHQWLARRGPTESGGDPGLLTDLLAHSAFERLIVQAPSTNQVLLRQQRRMPAVIADFASAQFYGGRLATATEPRPPSPVFRSPLALIDTADLPPKERAERSRARTETWQAAGCDNLAEAQLVLDLVQWYARNDRQWAVIAPYRAQAQLLDQRLREMLGDAAVRDRVGTVDAFQGKEYDIVVYSFTRSNAGGRVGFLRELRRLNVAMTRAREQLMLVGDFSTLLRADDPGFRHLAGELYQYSQRHGDIVASRDLRNRLARERPA
;
A
#
# COMPACT_ATOMS: atom_id res chain seq x y z
N MET A 1 -24.38 -2.60 -16.34
CA MET A 1 -25.74 -2.78 -15.79
C MET A 1 -25.59 -2.85 -14.27
N LEU A 2 -26.13 -1.98 -13.42
CA LEU A 2 -27.38 -1.23 -13.43
C LEU A 2 -27.11 0.23 -12.97
N ILE A 3 -27.45 1.22 -13.80
CA ILE A 3 -27.76 2.57 -13.29
C ILE A 3 -29.29 2.66 -13.37
N GLY A 4 -29.96 2.02 -12.41
CA GLY A 4 -31.32 2.44 -12.07
C GLY A 4 -31.24 3.82 -11.42
N GLU A 5 -32.30 4.62 -11.49
CA GLU A 5 -32.33 5.91 -10.80
C GLU A 5 -31.91 5.76 -9.33
N PRO A 6 -31.05 6.66 -8.80
CA PRO A 6 -30.57 6.55 -7.43
C PRO A 6 -31.75 6.64 -6.45
N PHE A 7 -31.88 5.62 -5.59
CA PHE A 7 -32.91 5.57 -4.54
C PHE A 7 -32.75 6.80 -3.64
N THR A 8 -33.64 7.78 -3.81
CA THR A 8 -33.52 9.11 -3.21
C THR A 8 -34.49 9.25 -2.04
N LEU A 9 -33.96 9.60 -0.87
CA LEU A 9 -34.72 9.93 0.33
C LEU A 9 -34.64 11.43 0.58
N SER A 10 -35.79 12.12 0.57
CA SER A 10 -35.85 13.55 0.85
C SER A 10 -36.38 13.81 2.26
N SER A 11 -35.87 14.86 2.92
CA SER A 11 -36.39 15.33 4.22
C SER A 11 -36.79 16.80 4.11
N PRO A 12 -38.05 17.17 4.43
CA PRO A 12 -38.52 18.57 4.36
C PRO A 12 -37.96 19.44 5.50
N ALA A 13 -37.36 18.83 6.52
CA ALA A 13 -36.81 19.52 7.68
C ALA A 13 -35.28 19.72 7.57
N PRO A 14 -34.73 20.77 8.19
CA PRO A 14 -33.29 20.96 8.28
C PRO A 14 -32.64 19.88 9.15
N ILE A 15 -31.38 19.56 8.84
CA ILE A 15 -30.57 18.59 9.59
C ILE A 15 -29.46 19.34 10.32
N ALA A 16 -29.40 19.22 11.64
CA ALA A 16 -28.34 19.80 12.44
C ALA A 16 -27.23 18.79 12.70
N LEU A 17 -26.00 19.19 12.39
CA LEU A 17 -24.77 18.49 12.73
C LEU A 17 -24.12 19.15 13.95
N VAL A 18 -23.88 18.33 14.98
CA VAL A 18 -23.22 18.74 16.23
C VAL A 18 -21.93 17.94 16.38
N PRO A 19 -20.78 18.55 16.73
CA PRO A 19 -19.54 17.82 16.91
C PRO A 19 -19.65 16.89 18.13
N GLY A 20 -19.32 15.60 17.96
CA GLY A 20 -19.23 14.67 19.09
C GLY A 20 -18.08 15.03 20.03
N ARG A 21 -18.15 14.63 21.30
CA ARG A 21 -17.16 15.02 22.34
C ARG A 21 -15.71 14.74 21.97
N ALA A 22 -15.44 13.62 21.29
CA ALA A 22 -14.10 13.22 20.87
C ALA A 22 -13.69 13.75 19.48
N LEU A 23 -14.58 14.46 18.77
CA LEU A 23 -14.34 14.88 17.40
C LEU A 23 -13.20 15.89 17.28
N PRO A 24 -13.07 16.95 18.11
CA PRO A 24 -12.00 17.94 17.94
C PRO A 24 -10.61 17.32 17.98
N GLU A 25 -10.38 16.39 18.92
CA GLU A 25 -9.12 15.67 19.06
C GLU A 25 -8.88 14.72 17.89
N LYS A 26 -9.88 13.89 17.53
CA LYS A 26 -9.77 12.96 16.39
C LYS A 26 -9.53 13.69 15.08
N HIS A 27 -10.31 14.73 14.81
CA HIS A 27 -10.20 15.54 13.61
C HIS A 27 -8.89 16.33 13.56
N GLY A 28 -8.38 16.80 14.70
CA GLY A 28 -7.05 17.40 14.80
C GLY A 28 -5.94 16.44 14.39
N ARG A 29 -5.98 15.20 14.89
CA ARG A 29 -5.03 14.13 14.48
C ARG A 29 -5.16 13.80 12.99
N GLU A 30 -6.39 13.68 12.48
CA GLU A 30 -6.64 13.42 11.05
C GLU A 30 -6.17 14.58 10.16
N ARG A 31 -6.34 15.85 10.57
CA ARG A 31 -5.82 17.01 9.82
C ARG A 31 -4.31 17.11 9.82
N GLN A 32 -3.64 16.65 10.88
CA GLN A 32 -2.17 16.51 10.87
C GLN A 32 -1.71 15.48 9.84
N ARG A 33 -2.47 14.40 9.69
CA ARG A 33 -2.20 13.34 8.70
C ARG A 33 -2.65 13.72 7.29
N TYR A 34 -3.72 14.50 7.16
CA TYR A 34 -4.36 14.89 5.90
C TYR A 34 -4.62 16.41 5.91
N PRO A 35 -3.64 17.23 5.52
CA PRO A 35 -3.68 18.69 5.65
C PRO A 35 -4.89 19.37 4.99
N PHE A 36 -5.46 18.73 3.97
CA PHE A 36 -6.57 19.26 3.16
C PHE A 36 -7.96 18.84 3.65
N LEU A 37 -8.08 18.20 4.81
CA LEU A 37 -9.40 17.89 5.38
C LEU A 37 -10.16 19.19 5.72
N PRO A 38 -11.44 19.32 5.32
CA PRO A 38 -12.24 20.50 5.65
C PRO A 38 -12.55 20.54 7.15
N ASP A 39 -12.67 21.75 7.71
CA ASP A 39 -13.31 21.93 9.01
C ASP A 39 -14.84 21.72 8.90
N VAL A 40 -15.52 21.65 10.04
CA VAL A 40 -16.97 21.37 10.07
C VAL A 40 -17.78 22.44 9.32
N PRO A 41 -17.50 23.76 9.45
CA PRO A 41 -18.19 24.78 8.65
C PRO A 41 -18.01 24.61 7.14
N ALA A 42 -16.78 24.39 6.66
CA ALA A 42 -16.52 24.17 5.23
C ALA A 42 -17.21 22.92 4.70
N LEU A 43 -17.20 21.84 5.49
CA LEU A 43 -17.93 20.61 5.20
C LEU A 43 -19.44 20.86 5.08
N VAL A 44 -20.05 21.63 5.99
CA VAL A 44 -21.50 21.93 5.92
C VAL A 44 -21.84 22.78 4.70
N ALA A 45 -20.97 23.72 4.30
CA ALA A 45 -21.13 24.47 3.07
C ALA A 45 -21.14 23.53 1.84
N GLU A 46 -20.22 22.56 1.82
CA GLU A 46 -20.12 21.54 0.76
C GLU A 46 -21.34 20.61 0.73
N LEU A 47 -21.82 20.12 1.87
CA LEU A 47 -23.03 19.30 1.94
C LEU A 47 -24.27 20.04 1.44
N ASN A 48 -24.39 21.34 1.73
CA ASN A 48 -25.45 22.19 1.20
C ASN A 48 -25.35 22.39 -0.32
N GLU A 49 -24.14 22.49 -0.87
CA GLU A 49 -23.94 22.52 -2.32
C GLU A 49 -24.36 21.21 -2.98
N LEU A 50 -23.95 20.05 -2.43
CA LEU A 50 -24.35 18.73 -2.92
C LEU A 50 -25.86 18.52 -2.82
N THR A 51 -26.49 19.01 -1.76
CA THR A 51 -27.94 18.99 -1.58
C THR A 51 -28.66 19.75 -2.70
N ARG A 52 -28.16 20.93 -3.09
CA ARG A 52 -28.68 21.70 -4.25
C ARG A 52 -28.49 20.97 -5.59
N ARG A 53 -27.50 20.08 -5.70
CA ARG A 53 -27.21 19.25 -6.89
C ARG A 53 -27.94 17.89 -6.88
N GLY A 54 -28.98 17.75 -6.04
CA GLY A 54 -29.84 16.57 -6.01
C GLY A 54 -29.60 15.62 -4.83
N GLY A 55 -28.80 16.01 -3.83
CA GLY A 55 -28.63 15.27 -2.58
C GLY A 55 -27.23 14.70 -2.35
N VAL A 56 -26.95 14.36 -1.10
CA VAL A 56 -25.68 13.81 -0.62
C VAL A 56 -25.72 12.29 -0.71
N ALA A 57 -24.64 11.65 -1.15
CA ALA A 57 -24.57 10.20 -1.15
C ALA A 57 -24.42 9.66 0.28
N VAL A 58 -25.10 8.56 0.58
CA VAL A 58 -25.18 7.97 1.92
C VAL A 58 -25.01 6.45 1.87
N THR A 59 -24.25 5.92 2.82
CA THR A 59 -24.24 4.48 3.14
C THR A 59 -24.47 4.27 4.62
N VAL A 60 -24.97 3.09 4.99
CA VAL A 60 -25.19 2.73 6.39
C VAL A 60 -24.25 1.58 6.76
N ASP A 61 -23.52 1.73 7.85
CA ASP A 61 -22.71 0.66 8.44
C ASP A 61 -23.50 0.01 9.57
N GLU A 62 -23.93 -1.23 9.38
CA GLU A 62 -24.68 -1.96 10.40
C GLU A 62 -23.70 -2.56 11.42
N ARG A 63 -23.88 -2.22 12.70
CA ARG A 63 -23.24 -2.92 13.83
C ARG A 63 -24.31 -3.75 14.53
N GLN A 64 -24.01 -4.98 14.90
CA GLN A 64 -24.86 -5.72 15.83
C GLN A 64 -24.99 -4.95 17.15
N GLY A 65 -26.21 -4.83 17.68
CA GLY A 65 -26.52 -4.04 18.88
C GLY A 65 -27.03 -2.61 18.63
N GLY A 66 -27.44 -2.25 17.41
CA GLY A 66 -28.18 -0.99 17.13
C GLY A 66 -27.34 0.30 17.08
N GLY A 67 -26.00 0.19 17.05
CA GLY A 67 -25.08 1.33 17.17
C GLY A 67 -24.26 1.71 15.92
N GLY A 68 -24.72 1.28 14.73
CA GLY A 68 -24.05 1.51 13.44
C GLY A 68 -23.97 2.97 13.00
N TRP A 69 -23.01 3.33 12.15
CA TRP A 69 -22.84 4.72 11.67
C TRP A 69 -23.62 4.97 10.38
N ILE A 70 -24.17 6.17 10.22
CA ILE A 70 -24.59 6.66 8.89
C ILE A 70 -23.41 7.45 8.31
N ARG A 71 -22.97 7.08 7.10
CA ARG A 71 -21.89 7.77 6.40
C ARG A 71 -22.43 8.67 5.32
N TYR A 72 -22.04 9.94 5.36
CA TYR A 72 -22.28 10.90 4.28
C TYR A 72 -20.98 11.18 3.54
N TYR A 73 -21.07 11.28 2.22
CA TYR A 73 -19.91 11.46 1.34
C TYR A 73 -19.93 12.86 0.73
N ALA A 74 -18.91 13.65 1.06
CA ALA A 74 -18.57 14.90 0.39
C ALA A 74 -17.53 14.64 -0.72
N ASN A 75 -17.04 15.67 -1.41
CA ASN A 75 -16.09 15.46 -2.51
C ASN A 75 -14.71 15.04 -2.00
N ARG A 76 -14.27 15.61 -0.88
CA ARG A 76 -12.91 15.38 -0.31
C ARG A 76 -12.91 14.64 1.01
N SER A 77 -14.06 14.50 1.65
CA SER A 77 -14.19 13.86 2.95
C SER A 77 -15.43 12.96 3.01
N CYS A 78 -15.41 12.03 3.96
CA CYS A 78 -16.61 11.34 4.41
C CYS A 78 -16.79 11.60 5.90
N ILE A 79 -18.05 11.63 6.34
CA ILE A 79 -18.39 11.82 7.75
C ILE A 79 -19.25 10.68 8.25
N GLY A 80 -18.90 10.18 9.43
CA GLY A 80 -19.73 9.25 10.17
C GLY A 80 -20.53 9.98 11.23
N VAL A 81 -21.84 9.75 11.24
CA VAL A 81 -22.73 10.35 12.22
C VAL A 81 -23.55 9.32 12.98
N ARG A 82 -24.07 9.75 14.13
CA ARG A 82 -25.06 9.02 14.94
C ARG A 82 -26.17 9.95 15.39
N SER A 83 -27.41 9.46 15.37
CA SER A 83 -28.56 10.23 15.87
C SER A 83 -28.49 10.45 17.38
N SER A 84 -28.97 11.59 17.84
CA SER A 84 -29.30 11.79 19.26
C SER A 84 -30.42 10.83 19.69
N ARG A 85 -30.56 10.63 21.01
CA ARG A 85 -31.69 9.87 21.59
C ARG A 85 -33.05 10.52 21.33
N ARG A 86 -33.08 11.84 21.14
CA ARG A 86 -34.30 12.62 20.85
C ARG A 86 -34.66 12.63 19.35
N GLY A 87 -33.76 12.17 18.48
CA GLY A 87 -33.98 12.15 17.03
C GLY A 87 -34.02 13.55 16.39
N ASP A 88 -33.44 14.55 17.06
CA ASP A 88 -33.42 15.96 16.64
C ASP A 88 -32.11 16.37 15.96
N VAL A 89 -30.99 15.70 16.25
CA VAL A 89 -29.66 16.04 15.70
C VAL A 89 -28.82 14.82 15.37
N PHE A 90 -27.85 15.01 14.47
CA PHE A 90 -26.78 14.06 14.22
C PHE A 90 -25.47 14.53 14.86
N PHE A 91 -24.89 13.68 15.71
CA PHE A 91 -23.53 13.89 16.22
C PHE A 91 -22.52 13.40 15.19
N ILE A 92 -21.57 14.27 14.81
CA ILE A 92 -20.42 13.92 13.98
C ILE A 92 -19.41 13.19 14.86
N GLU A 93 -19.09 11.95 14.51
CA GLU A 93 -18.23 11.08 15.31
C GLU A 93 -16.82 10.96 14.72
N TYR A 94 -16.69 11.15 13.40
CA TYR A 94 -15.43 11.31 12.70
C TYR A 94 -15.62 12.05 11.37
N ILE A 95 -14.53 12.69 10.92
CA ILE A 95 -14.37 13.24 9.56
C ILE A 95 -13.08 12.63 9.04
N GLU A 96 -13.16 11.92 7.92
CA GLU A 96 -12.03 11.22 7.29
C GLU A 96 -11.93 11.65 5.81
N PRO A 97 -10.75 11.53 5.17
CA PRO A 97 -10.63 11.87 3.75
C PRO A 97 -11.37 10.87 2.87
N MET A 98 -11.70 11.30 1.66
CA MET A 98 -12.18 10.38 0.63
C MET A 98 -11.05 9.46 0.19
N HIS A 99 -11.24 8.15 0.39
CA HIS A 99 -10.34 7.09 -0.05
C HIS A 99 -10.92 6.34 -1.26
N LEU A 100 -10.11 5.63 -2.03
CA LEU A 100 -10.59 4.81 -3.15
C LEU A 100 -11.62 3.74 -2.70
N ARG A 101 -11.49 3.19 -1.49
CA ARG A 101 -12.52 2.32 -0.88
C ARG A 101 -13.90 2.98 -0.77
N ASN A 102 -13.95 4.29 -0.52
CA ASN A 102 -15.20 5.04 -0.42
C ASN A 102 -15.86 5.15 -1.79
N HIS A 103 -15.05 5.41 -2.84
CA HIS A 103 -15.53 5.37 -4.22
C HIS A 103 -16.04 3.98 -4.61
N GLY A 104 -15.33 2.92 -4.22
CA GLY A 104 -15.77 1.53 -4.44
C GLY A 104 -17.10 1.22 -3.74
N ARG A 105 -17.28 1.66 -2.49
CA ARG A 105 -18.57 1.55 -1.77
C ARG A 105 -19.69 2.28 -2.51
N LEU A 106 -19.45 3.53 -2.92
CA LEU A 106 -20.41 4.34 -3.66
C LEU A 106 -20.78 3.71 -5.02
N ALA A 107 -19.81 3.11 -5.71
CA ALA A 107 -20.03 2.42 -6.99
C ALA A 107 -20.87 1.13 -6.83
N ARG A 108 -20.78 0.46 -5.68
CA ARG A 108 -21.58 -0.75 -5.39
C ARG A 108 -23.03 -0.43 -5.05
N SER A 109 -23.24 0.49 -4.11
CA SER A 109 -24.58 0.88 -3.64
C SER A 109 -24.50 2.13 -2.77
N ALA A 110 -25.32 3.14 -3.08
CA ALA A 110 -25.48 4.34 -2.27
C ALA A 110 -26.93 4.83 -2.30
N LEU A 111 -27.42 5.32 -1.16
CA LEU A 111 -28.62 6.14 -1.12
C LEU A 111 -28.27 7.57 -1.49
N ARG A 112 -29.25 8.31 -2.02
CA ARG A 112 -29.15 9.77 -2.14
C ARG A 112 -30.04 10.41 -1.09
N PHE A 113 -29.47 11.18 -0.18
CA PHE A 113 -30.22 11.88 0.87
C PHE A 113 -30.24 13.39 0.61
N ALA A 114 -31.45 13.94 0.47
CA ALA A 114 -31.67 15.34 0.14
C ALA A 114 -32.50 16.03 1.25
N PRO A 115 -31.87 16.55 2.31
CA PRO A 115 -32.59 17.35 3.30
C PRO A 115 -32.87 18.76 2.79
N ARG A 116 -33.72 19.53 3.49
CA ARG A 116 -33.95 20.95 3.16
C ARG A 116 -32.68 21.79 3.20
N ARG A 117 -31.83 21.56 4.21
CA ARG A 117 -30.48 22.14 4.37
C ARG A 117 -29.74 21.46 5.52
N TRP A 118 -28.42 21.56 5.50
CA TRP A 118 -27.52 21.19 6.60
C TRP A 118 -27.19 22.43 7.44
N LEU A 119 -27.19 22.26 8.76
CA LEU A 119 -26.83 23.28 9.73
C LEU A 119 -25.70 22.78 10.62
N TYR A 120 -24.79 23.67 11.00
CA TYR A 120 -23.76 23.42 12.00
C TYR A 120 -24.13 24.12 13.30
N SER A 121 -24.11 23.40 14.41
CA SER A 121 -24.22 23.96 15.76
C SER A 121 -23.03 23.48 16.60
N ALA A 122 -22.32 24.41 17.23
CA ALA A 122 -21.14 24.09 18.04
C ALA A 122 -21.47 23.25 19.28
N ASP A 123 -22.70 23.39 19.80
CA ASP A 123 -23.23 22.60 20.91
C ASP A 123 -24.73 22.33 20.72
N LEU A 124 -25.25 21.32 21.41
CA LEU A 124 -26.63 20.89 21.35
C LEU A 124 -27.62 22.01 21.74
N ALA A 125 -27.23 22.89 22.66
CA ALA A 125 -28.07 24.02 23.08
C ALA A 125 -28.26 25.08 21.97
N ALA A 126 -27.35 25.14 20.99
CA ALA A 126 -27.37 26.12 19.90
C ALA A 126 -28.09 25.59 18.64
N VAL A 127 -28.83 24.48 18.75
CA VAL A 127 -29.55 23.86 17.64
C VAL A 127 -30.89 24.57 17.44
N PRO A 128 -31.20 25.08 16.23
CA PRO A 128 -32.48 25.71 15.96
C PRO A 128 -33.65 24.73 16.10
N PRO A 129 -34.82 25.18 16.60
CA PRO A 129 -36.01 24.33 16.68
C PRO A 129 -36.47 23.88 15.29
N GLY A 130 -37.02 22.66 15.22
CA GLY A 130 -37.51 22.06 13.96
C GLY A 130 -36.47 21.26 13.16
N CYS A 131 -35.27 21.06 13.70
CA CYS A 131 -34.30 20.11 13.14
C CYS A 131 -34.70 18.67 13.45
N VAL A 132 -34.35 17.74 12.55
CA VAL A 132 -34.59 16.30 12.72
C VAL A 132 -33.36 15.48 12.38
N ALA A 133 -33.29 14.26 12.91
CA ALA A 133 -32.30 13.25 12.56
C ALA A 133 -33.01 11.96 12.11
N PRO A 134 -33.31 11.81 10.80
CA PRO A 134 -34.15 10.74 10.27
C PRO A 134 -33.40 9.39 10.15
N ASP A 135 -32.74 8.95 11.22
CA ASP A 135 -31.90 7.74 11.24
C ASP A 135 -32.70 6.48 10.83
N ALA A 136 -33.86 6.26 11.43
CA ALA A 136 -34.72 5.11 11.11
C ALA A 136 -35.13 5.08 9.63
N GLN A 137 -35.49 6.24 9.07
CA GLN A 137 -35.92 6.37 7.67
C GLN A 137 -34.76 6.10 6.70
N ILE A 138 -33.57 6.61 7.01
CA ILE A 138 -32.36 6.35 6.22
C ILE A 138 -32.01 4.86 6.24
N ARG A 139 -32.06 4.22 7.41
CA ARG A 139 -31.77 2.78 7.54
C ARG A 139 -32.80 1.93 6.80
N GLU A 140 -34.09 2.25 6.92
CA GLU A 140 -35.14 1.53 6.23
C GLU A 140 -34.97 1.63 4.70
N ALA A 141 -34.70 2.84 4.19
CA ALA A 141 -34.39 3.07 2.78
C ALA A 141 -33.15 2.28 2.34
N TRP A 142 -32.11 2.21 3.17
CA TRP A 142 -30.89 1.47 2.88
C TRP A 142 -31.16 -0.03 2.77
N HIS A 143 -31.89 -0.59 3.73
CA HIS A 143 -32.27 -1.99 3.69
C HIS A 143 -33.16 -2.31 2.48
N ARG A 144 -34.03 -1.38 2.07
CA ARG A 144 -34.86 -1.55 0.87
C ARG A 144 -34.01 -1.61 -0.40
N LEU A 145 -33.09 -0.65 -0.57
CA LEU A 145 -32.11 -0.63 -1.67
C LEU A 145 -31.30 -1.94 -1.71
N GLN A 146 -30.82 -2.40 -0.55
CA GLN A 146 -30.09 -3.66 -0.43
C GLN A 146 -30.95 -4.88 -0.81
N ARG A 147 -32.22 -4.93 -0.41
CA ARG A 147 -33.15 -6.01 -0.79
C ARG A 147 -33.48 -5.99 -2.28
N GLU A 148 -33.68 -4.82 -2.88
CA GLU A 148 -33.99 -4.67 -4.30
C GLU A 148 -32.80 -5.04 -5.18
N ALA A 149 -31.57 -4.65 -4.81
CA ALA A 149 -30.35 -5.13 -5.45
C ALA A 149 -30.20 -6.66 -5.35
N ARG A 150 -30.75 -7.27 -4.29
CA ARG A 150 -30.77 -8.72 -4.07
C ARG A 150 -31.92 -9.46 -4.79
N ARG A 151 -32.97 -8.79 -5.28
CA ARG A 151 -34.12 -9.45 -5.94
C ARG A 151 -33.79 -10.15 -7.27
N GLY A 152 -32.57 -9.99 -7.80
CA GLY A 152 -32.02 -10.86 -8.85
C GLY A 152 -31.52 -12.23 -8.35
N SER A 153 -31.54 -12.48 -7.04
CA SER A 153 -31.13 -13.71 -6.37
C SER A 153 -32.25 -14.12 -5.39
N SER A 154 -32.95 -15.20 -5.72
CA SER A 154 -34.17 -15.71 -5.10
C SER A 154 -34.28 -15.51 -3.57
N THR A 155 -35.31 -14.77 -3.15
CA THR A 155 -35.87 -14.84 -1.80
C THR A 155 -36.73 -16.11 -1.68
N GLU A 156 -36.10 -17.27 -1.53
CA GLU A 156 -36.80 -18.45 -1.04
C GLU A 156 -36.90 -18.41 0.48
N ARG A 157 -38.04 -18.86 1.02
CA ARG A 157 -38.20 -19.15 2.45
C ARG A 157 -37.06 -20.07 2.87
N ARG A 158 -36.24 -19.62 3.83
CA ARG A 158 -35.10 -20.40 4.30
C ARG A 158 -35.57 -21.67 4.98
N ASP A 159 -34.98 -22.78 4.56
CA ASP A 159 -35.16 -24.09 5.16
C ASP A 159 -34.84 -24.02 6.68
N PRO A 160 -35.74 -24.48 7.56
CA PRO A 160 -35.50 -24.54 9.00
C PRO A 160 -34.19 -25.25 9.40
N ARG A 161 -33.66 -26.15 8.57
CA ARG A 161 -32.35 -26.80 8.78
C ARG A 161 -31.20 -25.79 8.77
N TYR A 162 -31.25 -24.80 7.89
CA TYR A 162 -30.20 -23.77 7.77
C TYR A 162 -30.17 -22.84 8.99
N GLU A 163 -31.34 -22.43 9.49
CA GLU A 163 -31.41 -21.61 10.71
C GLU A 163 -30.92 -22.39 11.92
N LYS A 164 -31.33 -23.66 12.09
CA LYS A 164 -30.81 -24.54 13.16
C LYS A 164 -29.29 -24.68 13.12
N PHE A 165 -28.71 -24.78 11.93
CA PHE A 165 -27.26 -24.85 11.76
C PHE A 165 -26.56 -23.55 12.18
N CYS A 166 -27.09 -22.40 11.77
CA CYS A 166 -26.58 -21.09 12.19
C CYS A 166 -26.72 -20.87 13.70
N ASP A 167 -27.82 -21.30 14.31
CA ASP A 167 -28.05 -21.24 15.76
C ASP A 167 -27.03 -22.11 16.52
N ALA A 168 -26.72 -23.30 16.00
CA ALA A 168 -25.68 -24.15 16.56
C ALA A 168 -24.28 -23.50 16.48
N LEU A 169 -23.94 -22.85 15.36
CA LEU A 169 -22.69 -22.09 15.22
C LEU A 169 -22.60 -20.91 16.19
N ASP A 170 -23.69 -20.15 16.35
CA ASP A 170 -23.75 -19.04 17.31
C ASP A 170 -23.61 -19.55 18.75
N ALA A 171 -24.25 -20.68 19.08
CA ALA A 171 -24.12 -21.31 20.37
C ALA A 171 -22.67 -21.72 20.67
N VAL A 172 -21.96 -22.32 19.70
CA VAL A 172 -20.54 -22.67 19.84
C VAL A 172 -19.68 -21.42 20.06
N ALA A 173 -19.88 -20.36 19.26
CA ALA A 173 -19.13 -19.10 19.39
C ALA A 173 -19.40 -18.40 20.74
N GLU A 174 -20.65 -18.41 21.19
CA GLU A 174 -21.06 -17.84 22.48
C GLU A 174 -20.53 -18.66 23.66
N GLY A 175 -20.54 -19.99 23.57
CA GLY A 175 -19.94 -20.86 24.58
C GLY A 175 -18.46 -20.60 24.76
N ALA A 176 -17.71 -20.53 23.65
CA ALA A 176 -16.29 -20.18 23.67
C ALA A 176 -16.05 -18.80 24.32
N ARG A 177 -16.92 -17.82 24.05
CA ARG A 177 -16.87 -16.50 24.70
C ARG A 177 -17.08 -16.60 26.22
N GLN A 178 -18.09 -17.32 26.67
CA GLN A 178 -18.40 -17.48 28.10
C GLN A 178 -17.26 -18.15 28.86
N ILE A 179 -16.68 -19.20 28.28
CA ILE A 179 -15.56 -19.94 28.86
C ILE A 179 -14.33 -19.04 28.95
N MET A 180 -14.01 -18.30 27.88
CA MET A 180 -12.89 -17.35 27.90
C MET A 180 -13.07 -16.29 28.99
N LEU A 181 -14.27 -15.73 29.12
CA LEU A 181 -14.58 -14.74 30.15
C LEU A 181 -14.47 -15.34 31.56
N ALA A 182 -14.97 -16.56 31.77
CA ALA A 182 -14.87 -17.26 33.04
C ALA A 182 -13.42 -17.59 33.41
N LYS A 183 -12.62 -18.10 32.45
CA LYS A 183 -11.17 -18.35 32.63
C LYS A 183 -10.45 -17.08 33.03
N ASN A 184 -10.66 -15.97 32.32
CA ASN A 184 -10.01 -14.70 32.63
C ASN A 184 -10.46 -14.12 33.97
N ALA A 185 -11.75 -14.23 34.32
CA ALA A 185 -12.25 -13.82 35.63
C ALA A 185 -11.67 -14.64 36.79
N SER A 186 -11.31 -15.91 36.54
CA SER A 186 -10.67 -16.78 37.53
C SER A 186 -9.15 -16.57 37.67
N ARG A 187 -8.51 -15.83 36.75
CA ARG A 187 -7.07 -15.54 36.85
C ARG A 187 -6.81 -14.60 38.04
N PRO A 188 -5.81 -14.91 38.89
CA PRO A 188 -5.46 -14.03 40.00
C PRO A 188 -4.97 -12.67 39.47
N ALA A 189 -5.38 -11.60 40.14
CA ALA A 189 -4.91 -10.26 39.82
C ALA A 189 -3.39 -10.16 40.03
N LEU A 190 -2.73 -9.44 39.13
CA LEU A 190 -1.29 -9.27 39.09
C LEU A 190 -0.93 -8.07 39.97
N ALA A 191 -0.63 -8.34 41.23
CA ALA A 191 -0.15 -7.30 42.13
C ALA A 191 1.20 -6.77 41.65
N PHE A 192 1.34 -5.46 41.55
CA PHE A 192 2.58 -4.77 41.23
C PHE A 192 2.95 -3.76 42.32
N TYR A 193 4.25 -3.56 42.52
CA TYR A 193 4.79 -2.70 43.58
C TYR A 193 5.62 -1.51 43.05
N GLY A 194 5.76 -1.39 41.73
CA GLY A 194 6.41 -0.25 41.10
C GLY A 194 6.12 -0.16 39.60
N VAL A 195 6.15 1.05 39.05
CA VAL A 195 5.95 1.28 37.61
C VAL A 195 7.04 2.20 37.05
N ARG A 196 7.71 1.78 35.97
CA ARG A 196 8.74 2.56 35.27
C ARG A 196 8.29 2.91 33.87
N ALA A 197 8.64 4.10 33.39
CA ALA A 197 8.53 4.39 31.96
C ALA A 197 9.57 3.54 31.22
N SER A 198 9.16 2.80 30.18
CA SER A 198 10.11 1.99 29.40
C SER A 198 11.05 2.90 28.60
N SER A 199 12.29 2.46 28.37
CA SER A 199 13.27 3.19 27.54
C SER A 199 12.79 3.44 26.10
N GLU A 200 11.86 2.63 25.60
CA GLU A 200 11.18 2.78 24.31
C GLU A 200 10.13 3.91 24.27
N ALA A 201 9.71 4.45 25.41
CA ALA A 201 8.74 5.54 25.51
C ALA A 201 9.25 6.86 24.90
N ARG A 202 10.53 6.95 24.52
CA ARG A 202 11.11 8.14 23.86
C ARG A 202 10.84 8.21 22.35
N ARG A 203 10.31 7.14 21.72
CA ARG A 203 10.09 7.07 20.26
C ARG A 203 8.63 6.91 19.82
N THR A 204 7.69 6.71 20.74
CA THR A 204 6.26 6.49 20.42
C THR A 204 5.36 7.35 21.30
N THR A 205 4.19 7.74 20.78
CA THR A 205 3.16 8.51 21.52
C THR A 205 2.26 7.63 22.39
N ALA A 206 2.40 6.30 22.33
CA ALA A 206 1.70 5.35 23.19
C ALA A 206 2.43 5.21 24.53
N GLY A 207 1.71 5.30 25.64
CA GLY A 207 2.30 5.18 26.98
C GLY A 207 2.76 3.74 27.23
N ILE A 208 4.07 3.47 27.14
CA ILE A 208 4.65 2.15 27.43
C ILE A 208 5.25 2.17 28.84
N TYR A 209 4.73 1.30 29.70
CA TYR A 209 5.14 1.20 31.10
C TYR A 209 5.58 -0.21 31.45
N THR A 210 6.59 -0.31 32.30
CA THR A 210 7.06 -1.55 32.89
C THR A 210 6.55 -1.63 34.32
N PHE A 211 5.66 -2.59 34.58
CA PHE A 211 5.15 -2.94 35.89
C PHE A 211 6.07 -3.97 36.54
N LEU A 212 6.46 -3.71 37.79
CA LEU A 212 7.22 -4.64 38.62
C LEU A 212 6.23 -5.43 39.47
N LEU A 213 6.02 -6.69 39.11
CA LEU A 213 5.06 -7.59 39.73
C LEU A 213 5.63 -8.16 41.04
N SER A 214 4.80 -8.24 42.08
CA SER A 214 5.19 -8.80 43.37
C SER A 214 5.49 -10.31 43.32
N ARG A 215 4.99 -10.99 42.29
CA ARG A 215 5.28 -12.38 41.93
C ARG A 215 5.15 -12.53 40.41
N PRO A 216 5.81 -13.52 39.79
CA PRO A 216 5.59 -13.83 38.39
C PRO A 216 4.11 -14.13 38.11
N GLY A 217 3.56 -13.45 37.11
CA GLY A 217 2.16 -13.59 36.69
C GLY A 217 1.98 -14.60 35.56
N ASP A 218 0.84 -15.27 35.51
CA ASP A 218 0.43 -16.09 34.36
C ASP A 218 -0.19 -15.21 33.26
N VAL A 219 0.67 -14.55 32.49
CA VAL A 219 0.30 -13.57 31.46
C VAL A 219 1.19 -13.76 30.25
N GLN A 220 0.59 -13.71 29.06
CA GLN A 220 1.33 -13.88 27.81
C GLN A 220 1.44 -12.58 27.03
N GLU A 221 2.46 -12.50 26.17
CA GLU A 221 2.58 -11.39 25.23
C GLU A 221 1.32 -11.29 24.35
N GLY A 222 0.69 -10.12 24.43
CA GLY A 222 -0.52 -9.78 23.71
C GLY A 222 -1.80 -9.91 24.53
N ASP A 223 -1.75 -10.42 25.76
CA ASP A 223 -2.86 -10.35 26.69
C ASP A 223 -3.25 -8.89 26.93
N LEU A 224 -4.55 -8.63 27.01
CA LEU A 224 -5.08 -7.33 27.40
C LEU A 224 -5.15 -7.29 28.91
N VAL A 225 -4.55 -6.26 29.51
CA VAL A 225 -4.59 -6.02 30.94
C VAL A 225 -5.23 -4.67 31.22
N GLU A 226 -6.00 -4.60 32.29
CA GLU A 226 -6.60 -3.36 32.77
C GLU A 226 -6.20 -3.14 34.23
N LEU A 227 -5.99 -1.86 34.59
CA LEU A 227 -5.71 -1.49 35.98
C LEU A 227 -6.99 -1.65 36.80
N ARG A 228 -6.96 -2.45 37.86
CA ARG A 228 -8.14 -2.66 38.73
C ARG A 228 -8.65 -1.35 39.33
N GLN A 229 -7.73 -0.46 39.68
CA GLN A 229 -8.01 0.86 40.24
C GLN A 229 -8.44 1.90 39.19
N ALA A 230 -8.21 1.63 37.91
CA ALA A 230 -8.58 2.49 36.78
C ALA A 230 -8.93 1.62 35.56
N PRO A 231 -10.11 0.98 35.53
CA PRO A 231 -10.47 -0.03 34.52
C PRO A 231 -10.55 0.53 33.09
N ASP A 232 -10.64 1.84 32.94
CA ASP A 232 -10.58 2.53 31.65
C ASP A 232 -9.16 2.59 31.08
N LEU A 233 -8.14 2.38 31.90
CA LEU A 233 -6.75 2.26 31.49
C LEU A 233 -6.45 0.81 31.08
N ARG A 234 -6.61 0.56 29.79
CA ARG A 234 -6.35 -0.72 29.15
C ARG A 234 -5.08 -0.67 28.33
N GLY A 235 -4.32 -1.75 28.43
CA GLY A 235 -3.11 -1.90 27.66
C GLY A 235 -2.84 -3.34 27.30
N LYS A 236 -2.02 -3.50 26.27
CA LYS A 236 -1.59 -4.78 25.77
C LYS A 236 -0.22 -5.12 26.34
N VAL A 237 -0.07 -6.34 26.82
CA VAL A 237 1.22 -6.85 27.27
C VAL A 237 2.15 -6.98 26.06
N ARG A 238 3.27 -6.25 26.08
CA ARG A 238 4.35 -6.30 25.08
C ARG A 238 5.41 -7.32 25.43
N ASN A 239 5.64 -7.53 26.72
CA ASN A 239 6.58 -8.53 27.20
C ASN A 239 6.23 -8.88 28.65
N ALA A 240 6.43 -10.14 29.02
CA ALA A 240 6.31 -10.64 30.38
C ALA A 240 7.56 -11.47 30.67
N ASP A 241 8.42 -10.97 31.55
CA ASP A 241 9.67 -11.62 31.95
C ASP A 241 9.73 -11.72 33.47
N GLY A 242 9.29 -12.88 33.99
CA GLY A 242 9.20 -13.14 35.43
C GLY A 242 8.37 -12.09 36.17
N GLU A 243 9.05 -11.27 36.97
CA GLU A 243 8.46 -10.20 37.77
C GLU A 243 8.35 -8.85 37.03
N ARG A 244 8.63 -8.81 35.72
CA ARG A 244 8.55 -7.58 34.91
C ARG A 244 7.51 -7.75 33.82
N LEU A 245 6.54 -6.84 33.77
CA LEU A 245 5.49 -6.82 32.77
C LEU A 245 5.49 -5.50 32.02
N ILE A 246 5.79 -5.53 30.72
CA ILE A 246 5.76 -4.35 29.87
C ILE A 246 4.37 -4.27 29.23
N VAL A 247 3.68 -3.16 29.44
CA VAL A 247 2.33 -2.91 28.94
C VAL A 247 2.34 -1.63 28.10
N GLU A 248 1.82 -1.73 26.88
CA GLU A 248 1.55 -0.59 26.00
C GLU A 248 0.06 -0.25 26.10
N PHE A 249 -0.25 0.96 26.56
CA PHE A 249 -1.65 1.40 26.66
C PHE A 249 -2.21 1.83 25.29
N ASP A 250 -3.50 1.54 25.07
CA ASP A 250 -4.20 1.82 23.82
C ASP A 250 -4.32 3.33 23.52
N THR A 251 -4.22 4.15 24.55
CA THR A 251 -4.23 5.62 24.49
C THR A 251 -3.08 6.20 25.30
N PRO A 252 -2.59 7.42 24.98
CA PRO A 252 -1.66 8.11 25.87
C PRO A 252 -2.24 8.22 27.28
N VAL A 253 -1.50 7.78 28.30
CA VAL A 253 -1.94 7.77 29.69
C VAL A 253 -1.14 8.82 30.47
N ASP A 254 -1.81 9.71 31.19
CA ASP A 254 -1.12 10.57 32.17
C ASP A 254 -0.55 9.68 33.27
N ARG A 255 0.78 9.70 33.47
CA ARG A 255 1.49 8.88 34.45
C ARG A 255 0.92 8.99 35.86
N ARG A 256 0.32 10.14 36.21
CA ARG A 256 -0.32 10.37 37.53
C ARG A 256 -1.54 9.49 37.76
N ARG A 257 -2.14 8.94 36.71
CA ARG A 257 -3.30 8.02 36.78
C ARG A 257 -2.89 6.56 37.01
N ILE A 258 -1.61 6.23 36.83
CA ILE A 258 -1.07 4.89 37.12
C ILE A 258 -0.48 4.94 38.53
N PRO A 259 -1.06 4.21 39.50
CA PRO A 259 -0.53 4.22 40.86
C PRO A 259 0.85 3.53 40.90
N GLU A 260 1.69 3.85 41.89
CA GLU A 260 2.99 3.16 42.08
C GLU A 260 2.83 1.68 42.47
N GLN A 261 1.72 1.36 43.16
CA GLN A 261 1.37 0.00 43.55
C GLN A 261 -0.09 -0.25 43.23
N GLY A 262 -0.44 -1.47 42.83
CA GLY A 262 -1.80 -1.78 42.42
C GLY A 262 -1.94 -3.19 41.88
N GLU A 263 -3.01 -3.41 41.12
CA GLU A 263 -3.33 -4.72 40.56
C GLU A 263 -3.70 -4.57 39.09
N LEU A 264 -3.09 -5.38 38.23
CA LEU A 264 -3.52 -5.55 36.84
C LEU A 264 -4.40 -6.80 36.73
N VAL A 265 -5.53 -6.67 36.06
CA VAL A 265 -6.45 -7.78 35.78
C VAL A 265 -6.36 -8.10 34.29
N VAL A 266 -6.24 -9.38 33.96
CA VAL A 266 -6.31 -9.82 32.56
C VAL A 266 -7.76 -9.66 32.10
N SER A 267 -7.98 -8.71 31.20
CA SER A 267 -9.29 -8.46 30.59
C SER A 267 -9.45 -9.31 29.34
N GLY A 268 -10.53 -10.09 29.26
CA GLY A 268 -10.83 -10.89 28.07
C GLY A 268 -11.30 -10.01 26.92
N GLY A 269 -10.55 -9.98 25.82
CA GLY A 269 -11.02 -9.38 24.58
C GLY A 269 -12.14 -10.22 23.96
N ASP A 270 -13.32 -9.66 23.76
CA ASP A 270 -14.44 -10.30 23.05
C ASP A 270 -14.30 -10.26 21.52
N LEU A 271 -13.13 -9.85 21.02
CA LEU A 271 -12.89 -9.59 19.61
C LEU A 271 -13.02 -10.86 18.75
N ILE A 272 -12.43 -11.99 19.17
CA ILE A 272 -12.44 -13.23 18.39
C ILE A 272 -13.87 -13.77 18.24
N PRO A 273 -14.65 -13.96 19.34
CA PRO A 273 -16.04 -14.38 19.23
C PRO A 273 -16.89 -13.41 18.39
N ARG A 274 -16.68 -12.09 18.53
CA ARG A 274 -17.38 -11.10 17.70
C ARG A 274 -17.09 -11.26 16.21
N ILE A 275 -15.83 -11.48 15.84
CA ILE A 275 -15.45 -11.72 14.44
C ILE A 275 -16.11 -12.98 13.88
N GLN A 276 -16.18 -14.04 14.68
CA GLN A 276 -16.86 -15.29 14.29
C GLN A 276 -18.37 -15.07 14.15
N GLN A 277 -19.01 -14.39 15.11
CA GLN A 277 -20.43 -14.03 15.08
C GLN A 277 -20.78 -13.13 13.87
N ASP A 278 -19.91 -12.18 13.52
CA ASP A 278 -20.09 -11.36 12.32
C ASP A 278 -20.07 -12.21 11.04
N ALA A 279 -19.21 -13.23 10.96
CA ALA A 279 -19.17 -14.16 9.84
C ALA A 279 -20.42 -15.06 9.79
N ILE A 280 -20.85 -15.60 10.93
CA ILE A 280 -22.08 -16.40 11.04
C ILE A 280 -23.29 -15.55 10.66
N ALA A 281 -23.35 -14.29 11.07
CA ALA A 281 -24.43 -13.37 10.71
C ALA A 281 -24.47 -13.09 9.20
N LYS A 282 -23.33 -12.97 8.52
CA LYS A 282 -23.28 -12.86 7.04
C LYS A 282 -23.78 -14.12 6.36
N LEU A 283 -23.36 -15.29 6.86
CA LEU A 283 -23.82 -16.58 6.37
C LEU A 283 -25.34 -16.73 6.55
N ARG A 284 -25.83 -16.50 7.78
CA ARG A 284 -27.27 -16.50 8.10
C ARG A 284 -28.00 -15.50 7.22
N ALA A 285 -27.50 -14.27 7.06
CA ALA A 285 -28.16 -13.25 6.25
C ALA A 285 -28.12 -13.51 4.73
N GLY A 286 -27.40 -14.53 4.25
CA GLY A 286 -27.23 -14.79 2.82
C GLY A 286 -26.43 -13.67 2.13
N THR A 287 -25.57 -12.98 2.88
CA THR A 287 -24.70 -11.91 2.38
C THR A 287 -23.24 -12.35 2.27
N ALA A 288 -22.97 -13.63 2.48
CA ALA A 288 -21.70 -14.25 2.10
C ALA A 288 -21.48 -14.11 0.59
N LEU A 289 -20.23 -13.87 0.19
CA LEU A 289 -19.91 -13.63 -1.22
C LEU A 289 -20.14 -14.86 -2.10
N ASN A 290 -19.96 -16.06 -1.55
CA ASN A 290 -20.42 -17.31 -2.15
C ASN A 290 -21.87 -17.60 -1.68
N PRO A 291 -22.88 -17.47 -2.58
CA PRO A 291 -24.28 -17.69 -2.21
C PRO A 291 -24.59 -19.16 -1.89
N ARG A 292 -23.75 -20.11 -2.35
CA ARG A 292 -23.90 -21.56 -2.11
C ARG A 292 -23.24 -22.04 -0.82
N LEU A 293 -22.54 -21.16 -0.09
CA LEU A 293 -21.76 -21.57 1.08
C LEU A 293 -22.61 -22.25 2.16
N LEU A 294 -23.81 -21.73 2.45
CA LEU A 294 -24.69 -22.31 3.46
C LEU A 294 -25.31 -23.66 3.01
N PRO A 295 -25.90 -23.76 1.80
CA PRO A 295 -26.30 -25.05 1.22
C PRO A 295 -25.15 -26.07 1.18
N LEU A 296 -23.94 -25.67 0.82
CA LEU A 296 -22.78 -26.55 0.77
C LEU A 296 -22.42 -27.09 2.16
N LEU A 297 -22.46 -26.26 3.21
CA LEU A 297 -22.09 -26.66 4.57
C LEU A 297 -23.13 -27.54 5.27
N VAL A 298 -24.40 -27.46 4.85
CA VAL A 298 -25.50 -28.18 5.48
C VAL A 298 -25.97 -29.37 4.65
N ASP A 299 -26.17 -29.16 3.35
CA ASP A 299 -26.75 -30.15 2.43
C ASP A 299 -25.71 -30.81 1.52
N LEU A 300 -24.43 -30.40 1.58
CA LEU A 300 -23.34 -30.89 0.73
C LEU A 300 -23.63 -30.69 -0.77
N ASP A 301 -24.33 -29.61 -1.09
CA ASP A 301 -24.71 -29.26 -2.47
C ASP A 301 -23.55 -28.58 -3.22
N PHE A 302 -22.57 -29.38 -3.65
CA PHE A 302 -21.45 -28.94 -4.49
C PHE A 302 -21.91 -28.64 -5.92
N ALA A 303 -21.53 -27.48 -6.44
CA ALA A 303 -21.80 -27.13 -7.83
C ALA A 303 -20.99 -28.00 -8.81
N SER A 304 -21.67 -28.51 -9.82
CA SER A 304 -21.05 -29.27 -10.91
C SER A 304 -20.25 -28.37 -11.85
N TYR A 305 -19.15 -28.90 -12.39
CA TYR A 305 -18.31 -28.22 -13.36
C TYR A 305 -17.60 -29.23 -14.28
N ASP A 306 -17.22 -28.79 -15.48
CA ASP A 306 -16.55 -29.65 -16.48
C ASP A 306 -15.03 -29.72 -16.21
N GLU A 307 -14.55 -30.88 -15.75
CA GLU A 307 -13.13 -31.14 -15.52
C GLU A 307 -12.31 -31.22 -16.83
N GLY A 308 -12.96 -31.54 -17.96
CA GLY A 308 -12.33 -31.69 -19.27
C GLY A 308 -11.98 -30.37 -19.95
N ARG A 309 -12.48 -29.23 -19.42
CA ARG A 309 -12.27 -27.90 -19.99
C ARG A 309 -10.80 -27.45 -20.02
N GLY A 310 -9.90 -28.18 -19.34
CA GLY A 310 -8.49 -27.83 -19.20
C GLY A 310 -8.30 -26.55 -18.38
N PRO A 311 -7.18 -26.39 -17.65
CA PRO A 311 -6.92 -25.14 -16.96
C PRO A 311 -6.64 -24.03 -17.98
N ALA A 312 -7.01 -22.79 -17.65
CA ALA A 312 -6.65 -21.61 -18.45
C ALA A 312 -5.17 -21.20 -18.30
N SER A 313 -4.37 -21.95 -17.54
CA SER A 313 -3.02 -21.60 -17.13
C SER A 313 -2.25 -22.84 -16.69
N ASP A 314 -0.95 -22.86 -16.97
CA ASP A 314 -0.03 -23.90 -16.50
C ASP A 314 0.62 -23.52 -15.16
N PRO A 315 1.01 -24.51 -14.34
CA PRO A 315 1.80 -24.22 -13.14
C PRO A 315 3.19 -23.68 -13.52
N ALA A 316 3.75 -22.79 -12.70
CA ALA A 316 5.05 -22.18 -12.98
C ALA A 316 6.23 -23.17 -12.83
N GLU A 317 6.01 -24.28 -12.13
CA GLU A 317 6.97 -25.36 -11.96
C GLU A 317 6.30 -26.74 -12.20
N PRO A 318 7.08 -27.78 -12.53
CA PRO A 318 6.55 -29.13 -12.72
C PRO A 318 5.94 -29.68 -11.43
N LEU A 319 4.65 -29.99 -11.48
CA LEU A 319 3.91 -30.65 -10.41
C LEU A 319 3.77 -32.16 -10.67
N ASP A 320 3.72 -32.97 -9.62
CA ASP A 320 3.34 -34.37 -9.77
C ASP A 320 1.85 -34.51 -10.14
N GLY A 321 1.41 -35.70 -10.55
CA GLY A 321 0.06 -35.91 -11.07
C GLY A 321 -1.08 -35.50 -10.11
N ASP A 322 -0.91 -35.71 -8.80
CA ASP A 322 -1.93 -35.33 -7.82
C ASP A 322 -1.91 -33.82 -7.55
N GLN A 323 -0.71 -33.24 -7.44
CA GLN A 323 -0.55 -31.79 -7.32
C GLN A 323 -1.10 -31.06 -8.54
N LEU A 324 -0.89 -31.59 -9.75
CA LEU A 324 -1.42 -31.05 -11.00
C LEU A 324 -2.94 -31.17 -11.06
N THR A 325 -3.50 -32.30 -10.62
CA THR A 325 -4.96 -32.49 -10.50
C THR A 325 -5.57 -31.49 -9.52
N ALA A 326 -4.94 -31.30 -8.35
CA ALA A 326 -5.34 -30.28 -7.38
C ALA A 326 -5.27 -28.88 -7.99
N PHE A 327 -4.21 -28.57 -8.73
CA PHE A 327 -4.02 -27.30 -9.42
C PHE A 327 -5.11 -27.03 -10.48
N HIS A 328 -5.42 -28.00 -11.35
CA HIS A 328 -6.47 -27.84 -12.36
C HIS A 328 -7.85 -27.65 -11.74
N ARG A 329 -8.23 -28.54 -10.81
CA ARG A 329 -9.53 -28.45 -10.11
C ARG A 329 -9.63 -27.15 -9.32
N ALA A 330 -8.54 -26.70 -8.71
CA ALA A 330 -8.49 -25.45 -7.96
C ALA A 330 -8.76 -24.21 -8.84
N LEU A 331 -8.56 -24.28 -10.15
CA LEU A 331 -8.81 -23.18 -11.07
C LEU A 331 -10.17 -23.27 -11.79
N LEU A 332 -10.88 -24.39 -11.62
CA LEU A 332 -12.16 -24.69 -12.25
C LEU A 332 -13.32 -24.73 -11.25
N ALA A 333 -13.08 -25.22 -10.02
CA ALA A 333 -14.10 -25.41 -9.01
C ALA A 333 -14.81 -24.08 -8.70
N PRO A 334 -16.14 -24.01 -8.90
CA PRO A 334 -16.90 -22.77 -8.80
C PRO A 334 -17.20 -22.34 -7.35
N ASP A 335 -17.15 -23.27 -6.40
CA ASP A 335 -17.54 -23.03 -5.00
C ASP A 335 -16.48 -23.47 -3.98
N LEU A 336 -16.14 -24.76 -3.92
CA LEU A 336 -15.21 -25.32 -2.94
C LEU A 336 -14.43 -26.50 -3.50
N LEU A 337 -13.11 -26.50 -3.28
CA LEU A 337 -12.25 -27.67 -3.45
C LEU A 337 -11.63 -28.08 -2.12
N LEU A 338 -11.53 -29.37 -1.87
CA LEU A 338 -10.85 -29.94 -0.71
C LEU A 338 -9.58 -30.64 -1.16
N VAL A 339 -8.43 -30.23 -0.61
CA VAL A 339 -7.14 -30.88 -0.89
C VAL A 339 -6.63 -31.54 0.38
N LEU A 340 -6.70 -32.87 0.41
CA LEU A 340 -6.11 -33.69 1.45
C LEU A 340 -4.61 -33.84 1.19
N GLY A 341 -3.82 -33.18 2.03
CA GLY A 341 -2.36 -33.21 1.95
C GLY A 341 -1.74 -33.87 3.18
N PRO A 342 -1.51 -35.19 3.12
CA PRO A 342 -0.72 -35.92 4.12
C PRO A 342 0.68 -35.31 4.35
N PRO A 343 1.37 -35.66 5.44
CA PRO A 343 2.71 -35.17 5.73
C PRO A 343 3.70 -35.37 4.58
N GLY A 344 4.50 -34.34 4.27
CA GLY A 344 5.54 -34.44 3.24
C GLY A 344 5.06 -34.39 1.79
N THR A 345 3.76 -34.20 1.52
CA THR A 345 3.19 -34.22 0.15
C THR A 345 3.29 -32.91 -0.63
N GLY A 346 3.89 -31.88 -0.02
CA GLY A 346 4.11 -30.59 -0.68
C GLY A 346 2.89 -29.66 -0.70
N LYS A 347 1.99 -29.71 0.31
CA LYS A 347 0.83 -28.79 0.44
C LYS A 347 1.14 -27.34 0.10
N THR A 348 2.15 -26.76 0.76
CA THR A 348 2.55 -25.36 0.54
C THR A 348 2.97 -25.11 -0.90
N ARG A 349 3.66 -26.06 -1.53
CA ARG A 349 4.04 -25.98 -2.95
C ARG A 349 2.80 -25.87 -3.84
N THR A 350 1.84 -26.77 -3.65
CA THR A 350 0.55 -26.77 -4.37
C THR A 350 -0.21 -25.46 -4.16
N ILE A 351 -0.29 -24.97 -2.92
CA ILE A 351 -0.96 -23.70 -2.59
C ILE A 351 -0.31 -22.54 -3.33
N VAL A 352 1.02 -22.44 -3.33
CA VAL A 352 1.75 -21.35 -4.00
C VAL A 352 1.47 -21.36 -5.51
N GLN A 353 1.48 -22.51 -6.16
CA GLN A 353 1.18 -22.61 -7.58
C GLN A 353 -0.25 -22.17 -7.89
N ILE A 354 -1.24 -22.67 -7.14
CA ILE A 354 -2.64 -22.29 -7.29
C ILE A 354 -2.83 -20.78 -7.10
N ALA A 355 -2.30 -20.23 -6.01
CA ALA A 355 -2.42 -18.81 -5.70
C ALA A 355 -1.80 -17.94 -6.79
N SER A 356 -0.63 -18.35 -7.30
CA SER A 356 0.08 -17.61 -8.35
C SER A 356 -0.69 -17.62 -9.67
N ALA A 357 -1.25 -18.77 -10.07
CA ALA A 357 -2.02 -18.88 -11.30
C ALA A 357 -3.36 -18.12 -11.22
N ALA A 358 -4.05 -18.16 -10.07
CA ALA A 358 -5.26 -17.37 -9.86
C ALA A 358 -4.95 -15.87 -9.90
N ALA A 359 -3.90 -15.42 -9.20
CA ALA A 359 -3.45 -14.04 -9.22
C ALA A 359 -3.06 -13.55 -10.63
N ALA A 360 -2.36 -14.37 -11.41
CA ALA A 360 -2.00 -14.05 -12.79
C ALA A 360 -3.23 -13.90 -13.73
N ARG A 361 -4.36 -14.52 -13.36
CA ARG A 361 -5.67 -14.34 -14.04
C ARG A 361 -6.43 -13.09 -13.58
N GLY A 362 -5.83 -12.28 -12.72
CA GLY A 362 -6.45 -11.09 -12.12
C GLY A 362 -7.41 -11.40 -10.98
N GLU A 363 -7.41 -12.63 -10.44
CA GLU A 363 -8.20 -12.98 -9.27
C GLU A 363 -7.50 -12.49 -8.00
N ARG A 364 -8.23 -11.82 -7.10
CA ARG A 364 -7.67 -11.46 -5.79
C ARG A 364 -7.71 -12.65 -4.85
N VAL A 365 -6.55 -13.09 -4.37
CA VAL A 365 -6.40 -14.30 -3.56
C VAL A 365 -6.20 -13.95 -2.08
N LEU A 366 -6.95 -14.61 -1.20
CA LEU A 366 -6.73 -14.61 0.25
C LEU A 366 -6.09 -15.92 0.69
N ILE A 367 -4.90 -15.86 1.27
CA ILE A 367 -4.27 -16.98 1.97
C ILE A 367 -4.57 -16.84 3.46
N ALA A 368 -5.23 -17.84 4.03
CA ALA A 368 -5.59 -17.89 5.42
C ALA A 368 -5.11 -19.17 6.10
N SER A 369 -4.77 -19.09 7.38
CA SER A 369 -4.53 -20.26 8.23
C SER A 369 -4.76 -19.92 9.71
N GLN A 370 -4.68 -20.91 10.59
CA GLN A 370 -4.74 -20.69 12.04
C GLN A 370 -3.43 -20.14 12.59
N THR A 371 -2.29 -20.58 12.03
CA THR A 371 -0.96 -20.19 12.49
C THR A 371 -0.34 -19.11 11.59
N ASN A 372 0.51 -18.24 12.15
CA ASN A 372 1.24 -17.26 11.34
C ASN A 372 2.25 -17.97 10.41
N THR A 373 2.92 -19.01 10.91
CA THR A 373 3.95 -19.76 10.18
C THR A 373 3.41 -20.37 8.88
N ALA A 374 2.21 -20.96 8.88
CA ALA A 374 1.64 -21.54 7.67
C ALA A 374 1.37 -20.48 6.58
N VAL A 375 0.88 -19.30 6.97
CA VAL A 375 0.70 -18.16 6.05
C VAL A 375 2.03 -17.66 5.53
N ASP A 376 3.01 -17.49 6.42
CA ASP A 376 4.34 -16.99 6.09
C ASP A 376 5.04 -17.90 5.06
N ASN A 377 4.94 -19.22 5.24
CA ASN A 377 5.51 -20.23 4.34
C ASN A 377 4.97 -20.13 2.89
N VAL A 378 3.72 -19.69 2.72
CA VAL A 378 3.12 -19.46 1.40
C VAL A 378 3.56 -18.11 0.85
N ILE A 379 3.41 -17.04 1.64
CA ILE A 379 3.68 -15.66 1.20
C ILE A 379 5.15 -15.46 0.81
N GLU A 380 6.08 -16.08 1.54
CA GLU A 380 7.52 -16.06 1.23
C GLU A 380 7.84 -16.61 -0.17
N ARG A 381 7.11 -17.64 -0.60
CA ARG A 381 7.39 -18.38 -1.84
C ARG A 381 6.63 -17.84 -3.05
N LEU A 382 5.85 -16.77 -2.88
CA LEU A 382 5.18 -16.13 -3.99
C LEU A 382 6.21 -15.51 -4.97
N PRO A 383 5.99 -15.64 -6.29
CA PRO A 383 6.82 -14.99 -7.30
C PRO A 383 6.94 -13.48 -7.08
N ALA A 384 8.12 -12.92 -7.36
CA ALA A 384 8.36 -11.47 -7.22
C ALA A 384 7.49 -10.59 -8.14
N ALA A 385 6.96 -11.16 -9.22
CA ALA A 385 6.04 -10.49 -10.13
C ALA A 385 4.65 -10.21 -9.50
N LEU A 386 4.30 -10.91 -8.42
CA LEU A 386 3.04 -10.74 -7.72
C LEU A 386 3.20 -9.85 -6.49
N THR A 387 2.23 -8.97 -6.29
CA THR A 387 2.11 -8.12 -5.11
C THR A 387 1.47 -8.92 -3.97
N GLY A 388 2.30 -9.74 -3.32
CA GLY A 388 1.94 -10.48 -2.10
C GLY A 388 2.09 -9.62 -0.85
N ILE A 389 1.04 -9.47 -0.04
CA ILE A 389 1.06 -8.66 1.19
C ILE A 389 0.68 -9.49 2.41
N ARG A 390 1.54 -9.45 3.43
CA ARG A 390 1.31 -10.07 4.73
C ARG A 390 0.70 -9.09 5.72
N VAL A 391 -0.49 -9.41 6.23
CA VAL A 391 -1.27 -8.54 7.12
C VAL A 391 -1.51 -9.18 8.49
N GLY A 392 -1.20 -8.46 9.56
CA GLY A 392 -1.35 -8.95 10.94
C GLY A 392 -0.35 -8.29 11.89
N ASN A 393 -0.11 -8.92 13.04
CA ASN A 393 0.91 -8.46 13.98
C ASN A 393 2.31 -8.83 13.47
N GLU A 394 3.05 -7.83 12.96
CA GLU A 394 4.35 -8.04 12.31
C GLU A 394 5.42 -8.66 13.23
N ALA A 395 5.30 -8.47 14.55
CA ALA A 395 6.18 -9.11 15.53
C ALA A 395 6.10 -10.64 15.52
N ARG A 396 5.03 -11.21 14.96
CA ARG A 396 4.80 -12.66 14.86
C ARG A 396 5.15 -13.24 13.49
N PHE A 397 5.68 -12.43 12.57
CA PHE A 397 6.02 -12.90 11.22
C PHE A 397 7.41 -13.55 11.23
N SER A 398 7.61 -14.53 10.35
CA SER A 398 8.93 -15.06 10.08
C SER A 398 9.84 -13.96 9.52
N ARG A 399 11.15 -14.07 9.75
CA ARG A 399 12.13 -13.12 9.19
C ARG A 399 12.03 -13.03 7.66
N ALA A 400 11.77 -14.16 7.01
CA ALA A 400 11.63 -14.23 5.57
C ALA A 400 10.34 -13.57 5.08
N ALA A 401 9.22 -13.67 5.80
CA ALA A 401 7.97 -13.01 5.42
C ALA A 401 7.91 -11.51 5.80
N ALA A 402 8.80 -11.02 6.66
CA ALA A 402 8.78 -9.65 7.16
C ALA A 402 8.86 -8.59 6.06
N HIS A 403 9.63 -8.82 4.98
CA HIS A 403 9.74 -7.87 3.87
C HIS A 403 8.45 -7.75 3.03
N LYS A 404 7.53 -8.72 3.17
CA LYS A 404 6.18 -8.69 2.57
C LYS A 404 5.15 -8.10 3.54
N SER A 405 5.55 -7.64 4.73
CA SER A 405 4.63 -6.94 5.63
C SER A 405 4.09 -5.68 4.96
N LEU A 406 2.93 -5.22 5.44
CA LEU A 406 2.32 -4.01 4.93
C LEU A 406 3.23 -2.79 5.14
N SER A 407 3.87 -2.68 6.31
CA SER A 407 4.78 -1.59 6.63
C SER A 407 6.04 -1.60 5.77
N ALA A 408 6.65 -2.78 5.58
CA ALA A 408 7.88 -2.93 4.80
C ALA A 408 7.63 -2.67 3.31
N THR A 409 6.51 -3.17 2.79
CA THR A 409 6.10 -2.93 1.40
C THR A 409 5.81 -1.43 1.16
N ALA A 410 5.17 -0.76 2.12
CA ALA A 410 4.93 0.68 2.06
C ALA A 410 6.22 1.49 2.07
N ALA A 411 7.16 1.16 2.96
CA ALA A 411 8.47 1.80 3.02
C ALA A 411 9.27 1.59 1.73
N ALA A 412 9.28 0.37 1.19
CA ALA A 412 9.96 0.09 -0.08
C ALA A 412 9.34 0.87 -1.25
N LEU A 413 8.01 0.97 -1.32
CA LEU A 413 7.33 1.77 -2.35
C LEU A 413 7.62 3.26 -2.18
N GLN A 414 7.62 3.76 -0.95
CA GLN A 414 7.96 5.14 -0.61
C GLN A 414 9.38 5.48 -1.11
N ASP A 415 10.38 4.65 -0.79
CA ASP A 415 11.76 4.80 -1.23
C ASP A 415 11.88 4.74 -2.77
N GLN A 416 11.11 3.86 -3.41
CA GLN A 416 11.07 3.76 -4.87
C GLN A 416 10.49 5.03 -5.52
N VAL A 417 9.43 5.61 -4.96
CA VAL A 417 8.83 6.86 -5.47
C VAL A 417 9.79 8.03 -5.25
N LEU A 418 10.40 8.14 -4.07
CA LEU A 418 11.36 9.19 -3.76
C LEU A 418 12.59 9.13 -4.68
N SER A 419 13.17 7.94 -4.86
CA SER A 419 14.33 7.76 -5.75
C SER A 419 14.00 8.06 -7.21
N ARG A 420 12.85 7.62 -7.73
CA ARG A 420 12.40 7.90 -9.11
C ARG A 420 12.12 9.39 -9.34
N THR A 421 11.62 10.10 -8.34
CA THR A 421 11.29 11.53 -8.45
C THR A 421 12.50 12.43 -8.25
N GLN A 422 13.57 11.95 -7.60
CA GLN A 422 14.75 12.73 -7.24
C GLN A 422 15.40 13.46 -8.43
N SER A 423 15.57 12.78 -9.57
CA SER A 423 16.19 13.41 -10.75
C SER A 423 15.35 14.57 -11.30
N THR A 424 14.02 14.46 -11.22
CA THR A 424 13.09 15.51 -11.65
C THR A 424 13.12 16.68 -10.67
N ALA A 425 13.19 16.39 -9.36
CA ALA A 425 13.33 17.42 -8.32
C ALA A 425 14.62 18.22 -8.50
N GLN A 426 15.75 17.54 -8.76
CA GLN A 426 17.03 18.20 -9.04
C GLN A 426 16.97 19.11 -10.28
N ARG A 427 16.32 18.66 -11.37
CA ARG A 427 16.13 19.50 -12.56
C ARG A 427 15.24 20.72 -12.30
N LEU A 428 14.22 20.59 -11.46
CA LEU A 428 13.29 21.67 -11.12
C LEU A 428 13.78 22.59 -9.97
N ALA A 429 14.85 22.23 -9.27
CA ALA A 429 15.42 23.00 -8.17
C ALA A 429 15.66 24.49 -8.48
N PRO A 430 16.06 24.89 -9.72
CA PRO A 430 16.20 26.31 -10.06
C PRO A 430 14.90 27.15 -10.03
N TRP A 431 13.72 26.55 -9.82
CA TRP A 431 12.42 27.23 -9.71
C TRP A 431 11.74 27.07 -8.34
N SER A 432 12.37 26.43 -7.35
CA SER A 432 11.70 26.05 -6.09
C SER A 432 11.27 27.22 -5.20
N ALA A 433 11.96 28.37 -5.28
CA ALA A 433 11.76 29.51 -4.38
C ALA A 433 11.59 30.85 -5.11
N ALA A 434 11.13 31.87 -4.37
CA ALA A 434 11.00 33.25 -4.86
C ALA A 434 12.37 33.90 -5.17
N SER A 435 13.44 33.47 -4.49
CA SER A 435 14.83 33.92 -4.76
C SER A 435 15.63 32.87 -5.55
N SER A 436 14.97 32.16 -6.45
CA SER A 436 15.59 31.07 -7.19
C SER A 436 16.46 31.58 -8.36
N PRO A 437 17.46 30.79 -8.81
CA PRO A 437 18.28 31.16 -9.97
C PRO A 437 17.46 31.51 -11.21
N ALA A 438 16.35 30.81 -11.46
CA ALA A 438 15.48 31.09 -12.60
C ALA A 438 14.80 32.48 -12.46
N GLU A 439 14.27 32.82 -11.29
CA GLU A 439 13.68 34.15 -11.07
C GLU A 439 14.73 35.26 -11.25
N GLY A 440 15.95 35.04 -10.74
CA GLY A 440 17.06 35.98 -10.93
C GLY A 440 17.44 36.21 -12.38
N TRP A 441 17.51 35.16 -13.20
CA TRP A 441 17.78 35.29 -14.64
C TRP A 441 16.60 35.88 -15.42
N LEU A 442 15.35 35.54 -15.05
CA LEU A 442 14.16 36.15 -15.66
C LEU A 442 14.06 37.65 -15.36
N GLY A 443 14.35 38.04 -14.11
CA GLY A 443 14.46 39.44 -13.71
C GLY A 443 15.52 40.17 -14.54
N ARG A 444 16.74 39.62 -14.63
CA ARG A 444 17.81 40.20 -15.48
C ARG A 444 17.43 40.32 -16.95
N MET A 445 16.75 39.32 -17.50
CA MET A 445 16.23 39.39 -18.89
C MET A 445 15.25 40.54 -19.06
N ARG A 446 14.27 40.68 -18.15
CA ARG A 446 13.28 41.77 -18.20
C ARG A 446 13.95 43.14 -18.08
N THR A 447 14.83 43.33 -17.10
CA THR A 447 15.55 44.59 -16.91
C THR A 447 16.38 44.99 -18.13
N THR A 448 17.19 44.06 -18.66
CA THR A 448 18.03 44.36 -19.84
C THR A 448 17.20 44.56 -21.11
N LEU A 449 16.05 43.90 -21.23
CA LEU A 449 15.10 44.13 -22.33
C LEU A 449 14.47 45.52 -22.24
N ASP A 450 14.12 45.98 -21.03
CA ASP A 450 13.62 47.34 -20.82
C ASP A 450 14.69 48.38 -21.16
N GLU A 451 15.95 48.16 -20.74
CA GLU A 451 17.09 49.00 -21.12
C GLU A 451 17.32 49.01 -22.65
N LEU A 452 17.15 47.87 -23.33
CA LEU A 452 17.22 47.78 -24.78
C LEU A 452 16.11 48.59 -25.45
N ASN A 453 14.88 48.49 -24.96
CA ASN A 453 13.74 49.25 -25.48
C ASN A 453 13.93 50.76 -25.26
N GLN A 454 14.46 51.17 -24.11
CA GLN A 454 14.84 52.56 -23.83
C GLN A 454 15.95 53.05 -24.76
N ALA A 455 16.98 52.24 -25.01
CA ALA A 455 18.06 52.57 -25.93
C ALA A 455 17.55 52.72 -27.38
N ARG A 456 16.60 51.87 -27.81
CA ARG A 456 15.93 51.98 -29.12
C ARG A 456 15.10 53.26 -29.23
N ALA A 457 14.34 53.62 -28.20
CA ALA A 457 13.58 54.86 -28.16
C ALA A 457 14.50 56.09 -28.19
N ALA A 458 15.60 56.06 -27.43
CA ALA A 458 16.62 57.11 -27.43
C ALA A 458 17.29 57.27 -28.80
N ALA A 459 17.62 56.17 -29.48
CA ALA A 459 18.18 56.19 -30.83
C ALA A 459 17.19 56.78 -31.84
N ALA A 460 15.91 56.41 -31.78
CA ALA A 460 14.88 56.98 -32.64
C ALA A 460 14.73 58.50 -32.41
N SER A 461 14.75 58.94 -31.16
CA SER A 461 14.70 60.37 -30.80
C SER A 461 15.95 61.12 -31.27
N ALA A 462 17.14 60.54 -31.08
CA ALA A 462 18.40 61.13 -31.52
C ALA A 462 18.45 61.24 -33.06
N ALA A 463 17.98 60.22 -33.77
CA ALA A 463 17.91 60.23 -35.23
C ALA A 463 16.91 61.28 -35.75
N ALA A 464 15.77 61.45 -35.07
CA ALA A 464 14.81 62.52 -35.39
C ALA A 464 15.40 63.91 -35.15
N ALA A 465 16.09 64.11 -34.02
CA ALA A 465 16.79 65.36 -33.71
C ALA A 465 17.90 65.66 -34.73
N HIS A 466 18.66 64.65 -35.14
CA HIS A 466 19.71 64.78 -36.16
C HIS A 466 19.14 65.19 -37.52
N ARG A 467 18.05 64.53 -37.98
CA ARG A 467 17.32 64.94 -39.18
C ARG A 467 16.80 66.37 -39.08
N GLY A 468 16.29 66.76 -37.91
CA GLY A 468 15.84 68.13 -37.63
C GLY A 468 16.97 69.16 -37.74
N ALA A 469 18.15 68.84 -37.19
CA ALA A 469 19.33 69.70 -37.27
C ALA A 469 19.84 69.87 -38.71
N LEU A 470 19.90 68.78 -39.48
CA LEU A 470 20.22 68.81 -40.91
C LEU A 470 19.24 69.70 -41.68
N ALA A 471 17.93 69.48 -41.49
CA ALA A 471 16.88 70.25 -42.15
C ALA A 471 16.90 71.74 -41.77
N ALA A 472 17.27 72.09 -40.53
CA ALA A 472 17.40 73.48 -40.08
C ALA A 472 18.56 74.21 -40.79
N VAL A 473 19.71 73.55 -40.96
CA VAL A 473 20.85 74.10 -41.70
C VAL A 473 20.51 74.27 -43.18
N GLU A 474 19.88 73.26 -43.79
CA GLU A 474 19.38 73.32 -45.16
C GLU A 474 18.38 74.46 -45.35
N ALA A 475 17.39 74.61 -44.45
CA ALA A 475 16.38 75.66 -44.52
C ALA A 475 16.98 77.07 -44.41
N ARG A 476 17.98 77.26 -43.54
CA ARG A 476 18.69 78.55 -43.37
C ARG A 476 19.40 78.99 -44.65
N LEU A 477 20.00 78.05 -45.37
CA LEU A 477 20.79 78.32 -46.58
C LEU A 477 19.98 78.18 -47.89
N ARG A 478 18.74 77.70 -47.80
CA ARG A 478 17.83 77.52 -48.94
C ARG A 478 17.57 78.81 -49.72
N SER A 479 17.15 79.87 -49.03
CA SER A 479 16.84 81.16 -49.66
C SER A 479 18.02 81.77 -50.43
N PRO A 480 19.25 81.88 -49.87
CA PRO A 480 20.38 82.40 -50.62
C PRO A 480 20.81 81.48 -51.77
N ILE A 481 20.73 80.14 -51.63
CA ILE A 481 21.02 79.20 -52.72
C ILE A 481 20.01 79.36 -53.86
N GLU A 482 18.70 79.34 -53.57
CA GLU A 482 17.64 79.51 -54.57
C GLU A 482 17.68 80.91 -55.23
N ALA A 483 18.13 81.94 -54.50
CA ALA A 483 18.37 83.27 -55.08
C ALA A 483 19.56 83.27 -56.04
N ALA A 484 20.67 82.62 -55.67
CA ALA A 484 21.85 82.47 -56.52
C ALA A 484 21.56 81.63 -57.78
N GLU A 485 20.76 80.56 -57.66
CA GLU A 485 20.29 79.76 -58.80
C GLU A 485 19.46 80.59 -59.78
N ARG A 486 18.50 81.38 -59.25
CA ARG A 486 17.67 82.27 -60.09
C ARG A 486 18.50 83.35 -60.78
N ALA A 487 19.45 83.96 -60.05
CA ALA A 487 20.35 84.96 -60.61
C ALA A 487 21.23 84.38 -61.72
N ARG A 488 21.77 83.17 -61.52
CA ARG A 488 22.53 82.43 -62.54
C ARG A 488 21.69 82.18 -63.78
N GLU A 489 20.46 81.68 -63.63
CA GLU A 489 19.61 81.35 -64.78
C GLU A 489 19.12 82.60 -65.53
N ALA A 490 18.94 83.73 -64.84
CA ALA A 490 18.67 85.03 -65.48
C ALA A 490 19.90 85.53 -66.26
N ALA A 491 21.08 85.55 -65.64
CA ALA A 491 22.32 86.01 -66.27
C ALA A 491 22.73 85.11 -67.45
N LYS A 492 22.45 83.80 -67.38
CA LYS A 492 22.64 82.86 -68.48
C LYS A 492 21.82 83.24 -69.70
N ARG A 493 20.51 83.47 -69.51
CA ARG A 493 19.59 83.89 -70.58
C ARG A 493 20.02 85.21 -71.21
N ASP A 494 20.41 86.20 -70.39
CA ASP A 494 20.89 87.49 -70.88
C ASP A 494 22.19 87.38 -71.67
N THR A 495 23.11 86.52 -71.22
CA THR A 495 24.38 86.24 -71.92
C THR A 495 24.14 85.53 -73.25
N GLU A 496 23.27 84.52 -73.28
CA GLU A 496 22.89 83.79 -74.50
C GLU A 496 22.22 84.73 -75.51
N ALA A 497 21.30 85.58 -75.07
CA ALA A 497 20.64 86.58 -75.91
C ALA A 497 21.61 87.64 -76.46
N ALA A 498 22.55 88.12 -75.63
CA ALA A 498 23.59 89.07 -76.06
C ALA A 498 24.57 88.43 -77.05
N ALA A 499 24.99 87.19 -76.80
CA ALA A 499 25.87 86.43 -77.70
C ALA A 499 25.21 86.17 -79.05
N GLU A 500 23.93 85.81 -79.07
CA GLU A 500 23.16 85.62 -80.30
C GLU A 500 23.01 86.93 -81.09
N ARG A 501 22.75 88.04 -80.39
CA ARG A 501 22.66 89.37 -81.00
C ARG A 501 23.99 89.84 -81.60
N ILE A 502 25.11 89.63 -80.90
CA ILE A 502 26.48 89.89 -81.41
C ILE A 502 26.76 89.01 -82.63
N ARG A 503 26.40 87.72 -82.58
CA ARG A 503 26.59 86.77 -83.69
C ARG A 503 25.84 87.23 -84.95
N LEU A 504 24.57 87.61 -84.80
CA LEU A 504 23.74 88.12 -85.90
C LEU A 504 24.26 89.45 -86.47
N LEU A 505 24.67 90.39 -85.62
CA LEU A 505 25.23 91.68 -86.05
C LEU A 505 26.59 91.52 -86.75
N SER A 506 27.47 90.65 -86.23
CA SER A 506 28.76 90.33 -86.84
C SER A 506 28.61 89.66 -88.21
N PHE A 507 27.65 88.76 -88.33
CA PHE A 507 27.30 88.12 -89.60
C PHE A 507 26.80 89.14 -90.62
N ARG A 508 25.85 90.01 -90.23
CA ARG A 508 25.33 91.10 -91.09
C ARG A 508 26.41 92.09 -91.49
N LEU A 509 27.34 92.43 -90.60
CA LEU A 509 28.45 93.33 -90.89
C LEU A 509 29.39 92.74 -91.96
N ARG A 510 29.81 91.47 -91.80
CA ARG A 510 30.65 90.77 -92.78
C ARG A 510 29.98 90.65 -94.15
N ASP A 511 28.67 90.43 -94.19
CA ASP A 511 27.90 90.38 -95.44
C ASP A 511 27.84 91.77 -96.13
N LEU A 512 27.66 92.84 -95.36
CA LEU A 512 27.62 94.21 -95.88
C LEU A 512 29.00 94.70 -96.37
N GLU A 513 30.10 94.29 -95.73
CA GLU A 513 31.47 94.68 -96.13
C GLU A 513 31.96 93.98 -97.41
N ARG A 514 31.36 92.84 -97.79
CA ARG A 514 31.70 92.10 -99.03
C ARG A 514 31.00 92.63 -100.29
N ARG A 515 30.02 93.54 -100.17
CA ARG A 515 29.23 94.02 -101.32
C ARG A 515 29.87 95.26 -101.96
N GLY A 516 30.42 95.13 -103.17
CA GLY A 516 30.97 96.23 -104.00
C GLY A 516 30.11 96.53 -105.24
N GLY A 517 29.84 97.81 -105.54
CA GLY A 517 29.02 98.27 -106.69
C GLY A 517 28.41 99.67 -106.50
N LEU A 518 27.54 100.14 -107.42
CA LEU A 518 26.97 101.51 -107.50
C LEU A 518 26.36 102.08 -106.19
N LEU A 519 25.99 101.24 -105.21
CA LEU A 519 25.39 101.64 -103.91
C LEU A 519 26.40 101.60 -102.73
N ARG A 520 27.71 101.68 -103.01
CA ARG A 520 28.79 101.63 -102.02
C ARG A 520 28.58 102.57 -100.83
N PHE A 521 27.99 103.75 -101.05
CA PHE A 521 27.71 104.71 -99.98
C PHE A 521 26.67 104.20 -98.96
N ILE A 522 25.57 103.58 -99.42
CA ILE A 522 24.50 103.07 -98.54
C ILE A 522 24.96 101.82 -97.77
N HIS A 523 25.70 100.92 -98.44
CA HIS A 523 26.28 99.75 -97.78
C HIS A 523 27.34 100.14 -96.75
N ARG A 524 28.17 101.14 -97.05
CA ARG A 524 29.12 101.70 -96.09
C ARG A 524 28.41 102.31 -94.89
N TRP A 525 27.36 103.13 -95.11
CA TRP A 525 26.56 103.71 -94.02
C TRP A 525 25.86 102.65 -93.15
N ARG A 526 25.28 101.60 -93.75
CA ARG A 526 24.67 100.49 -93.01
C ARG A 526 25.71 99.61 -92.29
N ALA A 527 26.88 99.39 -92.89
CA ALA A 527 27.99 98.70 -92.26
C ALA A 527 28.55 99.53 -91.09
N ASP A 528 28.69 100.84 -91.24
CA ASP A 528 29.11 101.76 -90.18
C ASP A 528 28.11 101.72 -89.02
N ARG A 529 26.80 101.74 -89.31
CA ARG A 529 25.74 101.63 -88.29
C ARG A 529 25.65 100.23 -87.64
N CYS A 530 26.00 99.16 -88.37
CA CYS A 530 26.17 97.82 -87.78
C CYS A 530 27.46 97.71 -86.97
N ARG A 531 28.53 98.39 -87.36
CA ARG A 531 29.79 98.52 -86.61
C ARG A 531 29.55 99.26 -85.31
N GLU A 532 28.81 100.37 -85.32
CA GLU A 532 28.39 101.09 -84.11
C GLU A 532 27.55 100.20 -83.19
N ARG A 533 26.50 99.55 -83.72
CA ARG A 533 25.66 98.65 -82.92
C ARG A 533 26.40 97.42 -82.41
N LEU A 534 27.39 96.91 -83.14
CA LEU A 534 28.26 95.82 -82.70
C LEU A 534 29.27 96.31 -81.67
N ALA A 535 29.82 97.52 -81.83
CA ALA A 535 30.70 98.18 -80.87
C ALA A 535 29.98 98.51 -79.55
N GLU A 536 28.66 98.73 -79.59
CA GLU A 536 27.81 98.84 -78.39
C GLU A 536 27.42 97.47 -77.81
N ALA A 537 27.09 96.49 -78.65
CA ALA A 537 26.64 95.17 -78.19
C ALA A 537 27.76 94.29 -77.63
N THR A 538 28.99 94.41 -78.14
CA THR A 538 30.16 93.62 -77.69
C THR A 538 30.52 93.86 -76.22
N PRO A 539 30.68 95.11 -75.73
CA PRO A 539 30.91 95.35 -74.31
C PRO A 539 29.72 94.91 -73.43
N LEU A 540 28.48 95.03 -73.93
CA LEU A 540 27.29 94.52 -73.24
C LEU A 540 27.28 92.98 -73.14
N GLY A 541 27.73 92.27 -74.18
CA GLY A 541 27.92 90.81 -74.16
C GLY A 541 29.02 90.35 -73.21
N ALA A 542 30.14 91.08 -73.17
CA ALA A 542 31.20 90.83 -72.18
C ALA A 542 30.71 91.09 -70.74
N GLN A 543 29.89 92.14 -70.55
CA GLN A 543 29.31 92.49 -69.25
C GLN A 543 28.31 91.44 -68.74
N THR A 544 27.41 90.95 -69.62
CA THR A 544 26.44 89.89 -69.29
C THR A 544 27.13 88.56 -69.04
N HIS A 545 28.12 88.17 -69.86
CA HIS A 545 28.93 86.97 -69.61
C HIS A 545 29.68 87.05 -68.27
N ALA A 546 30.29 88.20 -67.96
CA ALA A 546 30.93 88.42 -66.65
C ALA A 546 29.91 88.36 -65.50
N ALA A 547 28.66 88.78 -65.72
CA ALA A 547 27.59 88.63 -64.73
C ALA A 547 27.16 87.16 -64.54
N PHE A 548 27.12 86.35 -65.61
CA PHE A 548 26.86 84.91 -65.51
C PHE A 548 27.97 84.19 -64.74
N VAL A 549 29.24 84.46 -65.06
CA VAL A 549 30.40 83.87 -64.34
C VAL A 549 30.35 84.23 -62.85
N ARG A 550 30.02 85.48 -62.50
CA ARG A 550 29.83 85.90 -61.10
C ARG A 550 28.68 85.14 -60.42
N ALA A 551 27.52 85.03 -61.06
CA ALA A 551 26.38 84.31 -60.49
C ALA A 551 26.65 82.79 -60.34
N GLU A 552 27.44 82.19 -61.24
CA GLU A 552 27.87 80.80 -61.13
C GLU A 552 28.88 80.59 -59.98
N GLN A 553 29.82 81.52 -59.80
CA GLN A 553 30.74 81.52 -58.65
C GLN A 553 29.99 81.73 -57.32
N ASP A 554 28.99 82.60 -57.28
CA ASP A 554 28.16 82.83 -56.10
C ASP A 554 27.37 81.56 -55.72
N LEU A 555 26.78 80.87 -56.70
CA LEU A 555 26.11 79.58 -56.46
C LEU A 555 27.08 78.50 -55.97
N GLN A 556 28.28 78.41 -56.55
CA GLN A 556 29.31 77.49 -56.06
C GLN A 556 29.75 77.83 -54.63
N THR A 557 29.86 79.11 -54.30
CA THR A 557 30.22 79.59 -52.96
C THR A 557 29.16 79.19 -51.93
N TRP A 558 27.89 79.42 -52.22
CA TRP A 558 26.80 79.03 -51.32
C TRP A 558 26.65 77.50 -51.18
N ASN A 559 26.86 76.73 -52.24
CA ASN A 559 26.89 75.27 -52.16
C ASN A 559 28.08 74.74 -51.34
N ALA A 560 29.26 75.36 -51.47
CA ALA A 560 30.41 75.06 -50.64
C ALA A 560 30.14 75.42 -49.16
N GLU A 561 29.45 76.52 -48.92
CA GLU A 561 29.06 76.95 -47.58
C GLU A 561 28.03 76.02 -46.94
N LEU A 562 27.07 75.49 -47.70
CA LEU A 562 26.15 74.44 -47.23
C LEU A 562 26.90 73.18 -46.80
N ARG A 563 27.85 72.68 -47.62
CA ARG A 563 28.67 71.52 -47.25
C ARG A 563 29.49 71.77 -46.00
N ARG A 564 30.17 72.92 -45.90
CA ARG A 564 30.90 73.31 -44.68
C ARG A 564 29.98 73.40 -43.47
N ALA A 565 28.80 74.01 -43.60
CA ALA A 565 27.84 74.15 -42.52
C ALA A 565 27.35 72.77 -42.04
N LEU A 566 27.00 71.87 -42.96
CA LEU A 566 26.64 70.48 -42.61
C LEU A 566 27.77 69.74 -41.87
N ASP A 567 29.03 69.97 -42.26
CA ASP A 567 30.19 69.30 -41.66
C ASP A 567 30.65 69.92 -40.32
N THR A 568 30.44 71.22 -40.10
CA THR A 568 31.00 71.98 -38.96
C THR A 568 29.97 72.42 -37.93
N ASP A 569 28.68 72.38 -38.26
CA ASP A 569 27.61 72.78 -37.35
C ASP A 569 27.62 71.92 -36.07
N LEU A 570 27.64 72.61 -34.93
CA LEU A 570 27.79 71.99 -33.62
C LEU A 570 26.55 71.19 -33.22
N ALA A 571 25.35 71.59 -33.66
CA ALA A 571 24.11 70.86 -33.42
C ALA A 571 24.06 69.56 -34.25
N ILE A 572 24.51 69.59 -35.51
CA ILE A 572 24.63 68.39 -36.35
C ILE A 572 25.65 67.40 -35.76
N ARG A 573 26.85 67.87 -35.39
CA ARG A 573 27.87 67.00 -34.77
C ARG A 573 27.44 66.40 -33.44
N SER A 574 26.81 67.20 -32.58
CA SER A 574 26.35 66.72 -31.27
C SER A 574 25.21 65.71 -31.40
N THR A 575 24.24 65.94 -32.28
CA THR A 575 23.15 64.98 -32.55
C THR A 575 23.67 63.71 -33.23
N ALA A 576 24.65 63.79 -34.14
CA ALA A 576 25.30 62.61 -34.73
C ALA A 576 26.03 61.77 -33.67
N ALA A 577 26.75 62.41 -32.74
CA ALA A 577 27.39 61.73 -31.62
C ALA A 577 26.36 61.06 -30.68
N GLN A 578 25.21 61.70 -30.45
CA GLN A 578 24.10 61.11 -29.68
C GLN A 578 23.51 59.88 -30.38
N VAL A 579 23.35 59.90 -31.71
CA VAL A 579 22.92 58.73 -32.49
C VAL A 579 23.91 57.58 -32.32
N ALA A 580 25.20 57.81 -32.55
CA ALA A 580 26.24 56.80 -32.40
C ALA A 580 26.31 56.22 -30.97
N ALA A 581 26.16 57.07 -29.95
CA ALA A 581 26.12 56.63 -28.55
C ALA A 581 24.88 55.77 -28.25
N ALA A 582 23.72 56.12 -28.80
CA ALA A 582 22.48 55.36 -28.62
C ALA A 582 22.53 54.00 -29.35
N GLU A 583 23.09 53.95 -30.56
CA GLU A 583 23.32 52.70 -31.29
C GLU A 583 24.31 51.78 -30.57
N ALA A 584 25.39 52.33 -30.02
CA ALA A 584 26.31 51.57 -29.18
C ALA A 584 25.64 51.03 -27.90
N ALA A 585 24.70 51.79 -27.32
CA ALA A 585 23.91 51.35 -26.18
C ALA A 585 23.00 50.16 -26.54
N ILE A 586 22.29 50.22 -27.68
CA ILE A 586 21.48 49.10 -28.21
C ILE A 586 22.33 47.83 -28.32
N GLY A 587 23.51 47.92 -28.96
CA GLY A 587 24.38 46.75 -29.14
C GLY A 587 24.87 46.15 -27.82
N ARG A 588 25.12 46.98 -26.80
CA ARG A 588 25.51 46.51 -25.45
C ARG A 588 24.36 45.85 -24.71
N THR A 589 23.19 46.48 -24.67
CA THR A 589 22.01 45.96 -23.94
C THR A 589 21.47 44.70 -24.62
N GLN A 590 21.42 44.65 -25.95
CA GLN A 590 21.04 43.44 -26.70
C GLN A 590 21.94 42.24 -26.38
N LYS A 591 23.26 42.44 -26.32
CA LYS A 591 24.20 41.38 -25.90
C LYS A 591 23.96 40.95 -24.45
N ALA A 592 23.65 41.89 -23.55
CA ALA A 592 23.35 41.58 -22.15
C ALA A 592 22.05 40.78 -22.02
N THR A 593 20.97 41.17 -22.71
CA THR A 593 19.71 40.44 -22.77
C THR A 593 19.89 39.03 -23.31
N ARG A 594 20.61 38.89 -24.44
CA ARG A 594 20.92 37.59 -25.04
C ARG A 594 21.68 36.68 -24.08
N ARG A 595 22.68 37.21 -23.36
CA ARG A 595 23.42 36.44 -22.35
C ARG A 595 22.51 35.96 -21.22
N ALA A 596 21.67 36.84 -20.68
CA ALA A 596 20.70 36.46 -19.65
C ALA A 596 19.70 35.39 -20.16
N ALA A 597 19.27 35.52 -21.42
CA ALA A 597 18.41 34.54 -22.10
C ALA A 597 19.09 33.19 -22.30
N GLN A 598 20.38 33.16 -22.64
CA GLN A 598 21.16 31.93 -22.74
C GLN A 598 21.28 31.22 -21.38
N GLU A 599 21.52 31.95 -20.30
CA GLU A 599 21.59 31.35 -18.96
C GLU A 599 20.23 30.79 -18.51
N TYR A 600 19.13 31.50 -18.78
CA TYR A 600 17.79 30.98 -18.50
C TYR A 600 17.45 29.76 -19.38
N ALA A 601 17.81 29.79 -20.66
CA ALA A 601 17.64 28.67 -21.59
C ALA A 601 18.39 27.42 -21.14
N ARG A 602 19.59 27.56 -20.57
CA ARG A 602 20.34 26.45 -19.99
C ARG A 602 19.63 25.82 -18.80
N LEU A 603 18.98 26.63 -17.96
CA LEU A 603 18.16 26.07 -16.87
C LEU A 603 16.99 25.27 -17.43
N LEU A 604 16.32 25.77 -18.46
CA LEU A 604 15.19 25.09 -19.11
C LEU A 604 15.60 23.77 -19.80
N ALA A 605 16.87 23.67 -20.22
CA ALA A 605 17.40 22.50 -20.89
C ALA A 605 17.30 21.26 -19.97
N GLY A 606 16.63 20.21 -20.46
CA GLY A 606 16.35 18.99 -19.70
C GLY A 606 14.97 18.96 -19.02
N ILE A 607 14.18 20.02 -19.12
CA ILE A 607 12.77 20.05 -18.68
C ILE A 607 11.82 20.18 -19.87
N LEU A 608 12.13 21.10 -20.79
CA LEU A 608 11.31 21.42 -21.96
C LEU A 608 12.20 21.44 -23.21
N ALA A 609 11.58 21.30 -24.38
CA ALA A 609 12.22 21.62 -25.66
C ALA A 609 12.36 23.14 -25.76
N VAL A 610 13.57 23.66 -25.58
CA VAL A 610 13.85 25.10 -25.54
C VAL A 610 14.02 25.64 -26.96
N ARG A 611 13.39 26.79 -27.24
CA ARG A 611 13.60 27.51 -28.51
C ARG A 611 15.04 28.05 -28.57
N PRO A 612 15.68 28.11 -29.76
CA PRO A 612 16.96 28.81 -29.91
C PRO A 612 16.83 30.25 -29.43
N VAL A 613 17.81 30.73 -28.67
CA VAL A 613 17.84 32.13 -28.22
C VAL A 613 18.10 33.01 -29.46
N PRO A 614 17.18 33.91 -29.83
CA PRO A 614 17.32 34.71 -31.04
C PRO A 614 18.37 35.81 -30.89
N ASP A 615 18.83 36.31 -32.03
CA ASP A 615 19.87 37.33 -32.11
C ASP A 615 19.28 38.73 -32.25
N ASP A 616 18.08 38.86 -32.83
CA ASP A 616 17.40 40.13 -33.07
C ASP A 616 16.61 40.61 -31.84
N ALA A 617 16.46 41.94 -31.72
CA ALA A 617 15.86 42.57 -30.55
C ALA A 617 14.36 42.25 -30.38
N ASP A 618 13.61 42.14 -31.47
CA ASP A 618 12.17 41.92 -31.43
C ASP A 618 11.84 40.47 -31.03
N ALA A 619 12.51 39.48 -31.63
CA ALA A 619 12.36 38.08 -31.24
C ALA A 619 12.95 37.80 -29.84
N LEU A 620 13.96 38.55 -29.38
CA LEU A 620 14.40 38.49 -27.98
C LEU A 620 13.26 38.86 -27.02
N GLY A 621 12.46 39.89 -27.37
CA GLY A 621 11.25 40.23 -26.62
C GLY A 621 10.24 39.08 -26.56
N GLU A 622 9.98 38.43 -27.69
CA GLU A 622 9.10 37.25 -27.76
C GLU A 622 9.64 36.07 -26.94
N PHE A 623 10.95 35.84 -26.98
CA PHE A 623 11.61 34.77 -26.21
C PHE A 623 11.49 35.01 -24.70
N VAL A 624 11.70 36.26 -24.24
CA VAL A 624 11.53 36.64 -22.83
C VAL A 624 10.07 36.50 -22.40
N ALA A 625 9.12 36.90 -23.24
CA ALA A 625 7.69 36.71 -22.97
C ALA A 625 7.34 35.22 -22.86
N TRP A 626 7.83 34.37 -23.77
CA TRP A 626 7.65 32.92 -23.73
C TRP A 626 8.23 32.30 -22.45
N CYS A 627 9.46 32.68 -22.05
CA CYS A 627 10.04 32.27 -20.77
C CYS A 627 9.17 32.70 -19.57
N GLY A 628 8.62 33.92 -19.62
CA GLY A 628 7.72 34.46 -18.60
C GLY A 628 6.41 33.68 -18.45
N GLN A 629 5.87 33.11 -19.54
CA GLN A 629 4.67 32.26 -19.50
C GLN A 629 4.93 30.91 -18.82
N TRP A 630 6.10 30.30 -19.07
CA TRP A 630 6.47 29.01 -18.49
C TRP A 630 6.95 29.09 -17.04
N HIS A 631 7.54 30.22 -16.64
CA HIS A 631 8.09 30.39 -15.29
C HIS A 631 7.09 30.03 -14.16
N PRO A 632 5.85 30.57 -14.10
CA PRO A 632 4.91 30.25 -13.02
C PRO A 632 4.51 28.76 -13.02
N VAL A 633 4.41 28.12 -14.20
CA VAL A 633 4.09 26.69 -14.32
C VAL A 633 5.22 25.84 -13.74
N LEU A 634 6.47 26.16 -14.08
CA LEU A 634 7.64 25.45 -13.56
C LEU A 634 7.82 25.65 -12.06
N GLN A 635 7.58 26.87 -11.56
CA GLN A 635 7.58 27.17 -10.13
C GLN A 635 6.50 26.39 -9.38
N GLN A 636 5.27 26.34 -9.91
CA GLN A 636 4.21 25.54 -9.30
C GLN A 636 4.54 24.04 -9.31
N ARG A 637 5.13 23.53 -10.41
CA ARG A 637 5.54 22.13 -10.51
C ARG A 637 6.67 21.79 -9.55
N ALA A 638 7.65 22.67 -9.39
CA ALA A 638 8.75 22.51 -8.44
C ALA A 638 8.22 22.47 -7.00
N ARG A 639 7.34 23.42 -6.62
CA ARG A 639 6.69 23.45 -5.31
C ARG A 639 5.86 22.21 -5.05
N LEU A 640 5.01 21.81 -6.00
CA LEU A 640 4.16 20.62 -5.85
C LEU A 640 5.01 19.36 -5.66
N LEU A 641 6.10 19.21 -6.42
CA LEU A 641 6.99 18.07 -6.32
C LEU A 641 7.72 18.05 -4.97
N ASP A 642 8.21 19.20 -4.51
CA ASP A 642 8.84 19.35 -3.19
C ASP A 642 7.85 19.02 -2.07
N ASP A 643 6.65 19.60 -2.10
CA ASP A 643 5.56 19.28 -1.16
C ASP A 643 5.27 17.78 -1.15
N TRP A 644 5.15 17.15 -2.32
CA TRP A 644 4.92 15.72 -2.44
C TRP A 644 6.06 14.90 -1.85
N GLN A 645 7.33 15.22 -2.16
CA GLN A 645 8.49 14.52 -1.62
C GLN A 645 8.60 14.68 -0.11
N GLN A 646 8.34 15.88 0.43
CA GLN A 646 8.36 16.13 1.87
C GLN A 646 7.23 15.40 2.61
N GLN A 647 6.03 15.32 2.03
CA GLN A 647 4.94 14.55 2.62
C GLN A 647 5.22 13.05 2.54
N LEU A 648 5.72 12.58 1.40
CA LEU A 648 6.09 11.18 1.22
C LEU A 648 7.25 10.78 2.12
N ALA A 649 8.23 11.64 2.41
CA ALA A 649 9.37 11.33 3.27
C ALA A 649 8.98 11.11 4.75
N LYS A 650 7.78 11.53 5.17
CA LYS A 650 7.30 11.31 6.53
C LYS A 650 6.76 9.88 6.66
N PRO A 651 7.09 9.15 7.74
CA PRO A 651 6.47 7.86 8.03
C PRO A 651 4.94 7.99 8.06
N SER A 652 4.26 7.26 7.19
CA SER A 652 2.82 7.39 7.01
C SER A 652 2.19 6.09 6.56
N ASP A 653 1.14 5.69 7.29
CA ASP A 653 0.28 4.55 6.94
C ASP A 653 -0.68 4.87 5.77
N GLN A 654 -0.48 5.96 5.02
CA GLN A 654 -1.37 6.36 3.92
C GLN A 654 -1.36 5.36 2.76
N LEU A 655 -0.20 4.77 2.46
CA LEU A 655 -0.06 3.79 1.38
C LEU A 655 -0.70 2.43 1.71
N HIS A 656 -1.01 2.17 2.98
CA HIS A 656 -1.51 0.87 3.45
C HIS A 656 -2.83 0.48 2.79
N ASP A 657 -3.80 1.41 2.70
CA ASP A 657 -5.11 1.09 2.10
C ASP A 657 -4.98 0.78 0.60
N GLU A 658 -4.13 1.52 -0.11
CA GLU A 658 -3.89 1.33 -1.54
C GLU A 658 -3.14 0.04 -1.84
N LEU A 659 -2.10 -0.26 -1.06
CA LEU A 659 -1.36 -1.51 -1.17
C LEU A 659 -2.27 -2.72 -0.99
N ILE A 660 -3.13 -2.71 0.02
CA ILE A 660 -4.09 -3.80 0.22
C ILE A 660 -5.10 -3.86 -0.94
N GLN A 661 -5.58 -2.72 -1.43
CA GLN A 661 -6.56 -2.67 -2.53
C GLN A 661 -6.00 -3.29 -3.82
N TYR A 662 -4.74 -3.02 -4.14
CA TYR A 662 -4.07 -3.50 -5.36
C TYR A 662 -3.22 -4.76 -5.16
N ALA A 663 -3.23 -5.37 -3.97
CA ALA A 663 -2.54 -6.63 -3.74
C ALA A 663 -3.21 -7.76 -4.53
N ASP A 664 -2.37 -8.55 -5.21
CA ASP A 664 -2.80 -9.76 -5.91
C ASP A 664 -3.10 -10.89 -4.91
N VAL A 665 -2.24 -11.03 -3.90
CA VAL A 665 -2.35 -12.05 -2.86
C VAL A 665 -2.21 -11.43 -1.48
N ILE A 666 -3.16 -11.68 -0.59
CA ILE A 666 -3.13 -11.21 0.80
C ILE A 666 -3.01 -12.41 1.74
N GLY A 667 -2.00 -12.42 2.61
CA GLY A 667 -1.81 -13.43 3.64
C GLY A 667 -2.18 -12.93 5.03
N THR A 668 -3.06 -13.63 5.73
CA THR A 668 -3.38 -13.32 7.14
C THR A 668 -3.88 -14.56 7.88
N THR A 669 -4.04 -14.50 9.20
CA THR A 669 -4.70 -15.61 9.91
C THR A 669 -6.22 -15.57 9.64
N CYS A 670 -6.93 -16.69 9.83
CA CYS A 670 -8.38 -16.75 9.59
C CYS A 670 -9.13 -15.65 10.37
N ILE A 671 -8.82 -15.48 11.66
CA ILE A 671 -9.36 -14.39 12.47
C ILE A 671 -8.83 -13.03 12.01
N GLY A 672 -7.57 -12.95 11.60
CA GLY A 672 -6.95 -11.74 11.05
C GLY A 672 -7.70 -11.17 9.84
N ALA A 673 -8.36 -12.02 9.05
CA ALA A 673 -9.23 -11.57 7.97
C ALA A 673 -10.43 -10.75 8.49
N GLY A 674 -10.93 -10.97 9.71
CA GLY A 674 -12.05 -10.21 10.29
C GLY A 674 -11.64 -8.97 11.09
N ILE A 675 -10.34 -8.77 11.37
CA ILE A 675 -9.88 -7.66 12.22
C ILE A 675 -9.93 -6.33 11.44
N ARG A 676 -10.70 -5.36 11.93
CA ARG A 676 -10.81 -4.04 11.27
C ARG A 676 -9.48 -3.30 11.13
N LYS A 677 -8.59 -3.39 12.13
CA LYS A 677 -7.25 -2.77 12.08
C LYS A 677 -6.41 -3.26 10.89
N ASN A 678 -6.68 -4.48 10.43
CA ASN A 678 -6.02 -5.06 9.26
C ASN A 678 -6.53 -4.48 7.94
N ARG A 679 -7.52 -3.57 7.97
CA ARG A 679 -8.07 -2.85 6.81
C ARG A 679 -8.63 -3.75 5.70
N LEU A 680 -8.88 -5.03 6.02
CA LEU A 680 -9.41 -5.99 5.06
C LEU A 680 -10.93 -5.90 4.92
N SER A 681 -11.67 -5.40 5.92
CA SER A 681 -13.13 -5.56 6.07
C SER A 681 -14.00 -5.27 4.83
N ASP A 682 -13.54 -4.38 3.95
CA ASP A 682 -14.28 -3.88 2.78
C ASP A 682 -13.86 -4.50 1.44
N LEU A 683 -12.92 -5.45 1.50
CA LEU A 683 -12.40 -6.15 0.33
C LEU A 683 -13.11 -7.47 0.14
N ASP A 684 -13.39 -7.78 -1.11
CA ASP A 684 -13.91 -9.07 -1.52
C ASP A 684 -12.78 -9.82 -2.22
N PHE A 685 -12.79 -11.14 -2.08
CA PHE A 685 -11.81 -12.05 -2.66
C PHE A 685 -12.47 -12.93 -3.70
N ASP A 686 -11.77 -13.19 -4.79
CA ASP A 686 -12.22 -14.16 -5.78
C ASP A 686 -11.97 -15.58 -5.24
N LEU A 687 -10.81 -15.80 -4.63
CA LEU A 687 -10.39 -17.09 -4.10
C LEU A 687 -9.87 -16.95 -2.66
N ALA A 688 -10.38 -17.78 -1.74
CA ALA A 688 -9.75 -18.00 -0.44
C ALA A 688 -9.09 -19.39 -0.38
N ILE A 689 -7.82 -19.46 -0.04
CA ILE A 689 -7.11 -20.71 0.25
C ILE A 689 -6.85 -20.78 1.74
N VAL A 690 -7.44 -21.76 2.41
CA VAL A 690 -7.28 -21.98 3.85
C VAL A 690 -6.34 -23.17 4.07
N ASP A 691 -5.12 -22.90 4.50
CA ASP A 691 -4.12 -23.93 4.85
C ASP A 691 -4.32 -24.41 6.29
N GLU A 692 -3.91 -25.65 6.53
CA GLU A 692 -4.12 -26.39 7.77
C GLU A 692 -5.59 -26.54 8.16
N ALA A 693 -6.51 -26.54 7.19
CA ALA A 693 -7.97 -26.54 7.44
C ALA A 693 -8.47 -27.72 8.29
N GLY A 694 -7.72 -28.83 8.36
CA GLY A 694 -8.04 -29.99 9.19
C GLY A 694 -8.05 -29.73 10.70
N GLN A 695 -7.32 -28.70 11.16
CA GLN A 695 -7.22 -28.34 12.58
C GLN A 695 -8.01 -27.07 12.94
N ILE A 696 -8.67 -26.43 11.97
CA ILE A 696 -9.34 -25.15 12.20
C ILE A 696 -10.83 -25.40 12.47
N PRO A 697 -11.38 -24.90 13.61
CA PRO A 697 -12.82 -24.97 13.85
C PRO A 697 -13.63 -24.30 12.72
N LEU A 698 -14.83 -24.79 12.44
CA LEU A 698 -15.68 -24.23 11.39
C LEU A 698 -15.98 -22.75 11.62
N THR A 699 -16.29 -22.34 12.86
CA THR A 699 -16.55 -20.92 13.20
C THR A 699 -15.40 -19.99 12.83
N THR A 700 -14.17 -20.47 12.89
CA THR A 700 -12.97 -19.71 12.50
C THR A 700 -12.72 -19.76 10.99
N THR A 701 -12.91 -20.93 10.37
CA THR A 701 -12.78 -21.11 8.92
C THR A 701 -13.80 -20.26 8.15
N LEU A 702 -14.99 -20.03 8.72
CA LEU A 702 -16.04 -19.20 8.11
C LEU A 702 -15.60 -17.76 7.86
N VAL A 703 -14.71 -17.20 8.67
CA VAL A 703 -14.29 -15.78 8.59
C VAL A 703 -13.71 -15.42 7.22
N PRO A 704 -12.74 -16.17 6.66
CA PRO A 704 -12.32 -15.97 5.26
C PRO A 704 -13.36 -16.44 4.24
N LEU A 705 -14.09 -17.54 4.48
CA LEU A 705 -15.02 -18.12 3.50
C LEU A 705 -16.19 -17.21 3.12
N VAL A 706 -16.78 -16.49 4.07
CA VAL A 706 -17.91 -15.58 3.78
C VAL A 706 -17.50 -14.36 2.93
N ARG A 707 -16.20 -14.18 2.69
CA ARG A 707 -15.61 -13.04 1.96
C ARG A 707 -15.01 -13.44 0.61
N ALA A 708 -15.13 -14.70 0.22
CA ALA A 708 -14.59 -15.23 -1.03
C ALA A 708 -15.70 -15.79 -1.93
N ARG A 709 -15.55 -15.64 -3.25
CA ARG A 709 -16.50 -16.22 -4.23
C ARG A 709 -16.41 -17.74 -4.27
N ARG A 710 -15.19 -18.26 -4.17
CA ARG A 710 -14.88 -19.69 -4.07
C ARG A 710 -13.72 -19.93 -3.13
N ALA A 711 -13.55 -21.15 -2.66
CA ALA A 711 -12.49 -21.47 -1.71
C ALA A 711 -11.82 -22.82 -1.95
N ILE A 712 -10.63 -22.95 -1.39
CA ILE A 712 -9.86 -24.19 -1.36
C ILE A 712 -9.46 -24.43 0.08
N LEU A 713 -9.90 -25.55 0.65
CA LEU A 713 -9.47 -25.97 1.98
C LEU A 713 -8.36 -26.99 1.80
N VAL A 714 -7.17 -26.69 2.31
CA VAL A 714 -6.02 -27.58 2.26
C VAL A 714 -5.73 -28.05 3.67
N GLY A 715 -5.72 -29.35 3.90
CA GLY A 715 -5.67 -29.87 5.26
C GLY A 715 -5.41 -31.37 5.34
N ASP A 716 -5.41 -31.86 6.57
CA ASP A 716 -5.34 -33.28 6.86
C ASP A 716 -6.12 -33.61 8.13
N HIS A 717 -7.30 -34.23 7.96
CA HIS A 717 -8.17 -34.62 9.08
C HIS A 717 -7.65 -35.85 9.84
N LYS A 718 -6.59 -36.51 9.34
CA LYS A 718 -5.87 -37.58 10.06
C LYS A 718 -4.72 -37.06 10.92
N GLN A 719 -4.47 -35.75 10.92
CA GLN A 719 -3.59 -35.05 11.86
C GLN A 719 -4.40 -34.39 12.98
N LEU A 720 -3.85 -33.42 13.73
CA LEU A 720 -4.51 -32.86 14.90
C LEU A 720 -5.90 -32.28 14.55
N PRO A 721 -6.95 -32.61 15.32
CA PRO A 721 -8.25 -31.96 15.22
C PRO A 721 -8.18 -30.51 15.72
N PRO A 722 -9.28 -29.74 15.53
CA PRO A 722 -9.50 -28.53 16.32
C PRO A 722 -9.31 -28.78 17.81
N PHE A 723 -8.54 -27.91 18.46
CA PHE A 723 -8.37 -27.97 19.90
C PHE A 723 -9.68 -27.53 20.59
N VAL A 724 -10.29 -28.44 21.34
CA VAL A 724 -11.44 -28.16 22.18
C VAL A 724 -10.98 -28.10 23.62
N ASP A 725 -11.15 -26.94 24.23
CA ASP A 725 -10.88 -26.75 25.65
C ASP A 725 -11.80 -27.66 26.47
N ASP A 726 -11.25 -28.23 27.51
CA ASP A 726 -11.91 -29.09 28.47
C ASP A 726 -13.11 -28.42 29.17
N ASP A 727 -13.04 -27.10 29.34
CA ASP A 727 -14.15 -26.28 29.84
C ASP A 727 -15.31 -26.18 28.84
N VAL A 728 -15.05 -26.38 27.54
CA VAL A 728 -16.07 -26.42 26.48
C VAL A 728 -16.87 -27.72 26.56
N HIS A 729 -16.20 -28.84 26.81
CA HIS A 729 -16.89 -30.11 27.09
C HIS A 729 -17.75 -30.02 28.36
N GLN A 730 -17.20 -29.39 29.42
CA GLN A 730 -17.91 -29.15 30.67
C GLN A 730 -19.12 -28.22 30.48
N TRP A 731 -18.96 -27.17 29.67
CA TRP A 731 -20.02 -26.23 29.33
C TRP A 731 -21.13 -26.90 28.53
N LEU A 732 -20.79 -27.76 27.56
CA LEU A 732 -21.76 -28.57 26.82
C LEU A 732 -22.54 -29.50 27.76
N ALA A 733 -21.84 -30.19 28.66
CA ALA A 733 -22.45 -31.14 29.60
C ALA A 733 -23.38 -30.45 30.63
N ARG A 734 -23.10 -29.19 30.98
CA ARG A 734 -23.92 -28.38 31.90
C ARG A 734 -25.15 -27.77 31.23
N ARG A 735 -25.14 -27.58 29.91
CA ARG A 735 -26.31 -27.12 29.16
C ARG A 735 -27.35 -28.24 29.10
N GLY A 736 -28.48 -28.05 29.78
CA GLY A 736 -29.61 -28.97 29.69
C GLY A 736 -30.23 -28.98 28.28
N PRO A 737 -30.99 -30.03 27.90
CA PRO A 737 -31.59 -30.15 26.56
C PRO A 737 -32.56 -29.01 26.17
N THR A 738 -33.00 -28.20 27.14
CA THR A 738 -34.13 -27.27 27.03
C THR A 738 -33.74 -25.79 26.99
N GLU A 739 -32.48 -25.42 27.22
CA GLU A 739 -32.03 -24.01 27.19
C GLU A 739 -31.52 -23.60 25.79
N SER A 740 -32.48 -23.51 24.85
CA SER A 740 -32.44 -22.77 23.57
C SER A 740 -31.35 -23.13 22.52
N GLY A 741 -31.77 -23.83 21.46
CA GLY A 741 -31.42 -23.46 20.08
C GLY A 741 -30.62 -24.43 19.21
N GLY A 742 -30.14 -25.58 19.71
CA GLY A 742 -29.32 -26.49 18.90
C GLY A 742 -29.46 -27.94 19.29
N ASP A 743 -29.36 -28.83 18.29
CA ASP A 743 -29.22 -30.27 18.51
C ASP A 743 -27.88 -30.54 19.24
N PRO A 744 -27.88 -31.15 20.45
CA PRO A 744 -26.66 -31.47 21.20
C PRO A 744 -25.65 -32.31 20.40
N GLY A 745 -26.14 -33.17 19.50
CA GLY A 745 -25.28 -33.94 18.60
C GLY A 745 -24.52 -33.04 17.63
N LEU A 746 -25.22 -32.09 17.01
CA LEU A 746 -24.62 -31.11 16.09
C LEU A 746 -23.61 -30.19 16.80
N LEU A 747 -23.89 -29.75 18.03
CA LEU A 747 -22.94 -28.92 18.79
C LEU A 747 -21.65 -29.68 19.09
N THR A 748 -21.77 -30.94 19.48
CA THR A 748 -20.62 -31.81 19.75
C THR A 748 -19.81 -32.04 18.48
N ASP A 749 -20.48 -32.30 17.35
CA ASP A 749 -19.86 -32.45 16.03
C ASP A 749 -19.10 -31.17 15.59
N LEU A 750 -19.72 -30.00 15.72
CA LEU A 750 -19.13 -28.71 15.34
C LEU A 750 -17.89 -28.33 16.16
N LEU A 751 -17.79 -28.84 17.38
CA LEU A 751 -16.64 -28.64 18.25
C LEU A 751 -15.54 -29.65 17.95
N ALA A 752 -15.88 -30.92 17.75
CA ALA A 752 -14.93 -32.01 17.57
C ALA A 752 -14.27 -32.01 16.18
N HIS A 753 -14.98 -31.57 15.14
CA HIS A 753 -14.56 -31.71 13.75
C HIS A 753 -14.37 -30.36 13.06
N SER A 754 -13.32 -30.27 12.24
CA SER A 754 -13.09 -29.10 11.38
C SER A 754 -14.10 -29.05 10.23
N ALA A 755 -14.21 -27.89 9.58
CA ALA A 755 -14.96 -27.76 8.34
C ALA A 755 -14.45 -28.74 7.28
N PHE A 756 -13.11 -28.92 7.21
CA PHE A 756 -12.47 -29.82 6.27
C PHE A 756 -12.87 -31.28 6.52
N GLU A 757 -12.82 -31.75 7.77
CA GLU A 757 -13.15 -33.14 8.13
C GLU A 757 -14.61 -33.49 7.82
N ARG A 758 -15.53 -32.58 8.12
CA ARG A 758 -16.97 -32.78 7.86
C ARG A 758 -17.27 -32.90 6.36
N LEU A 759 -16.57 -32.14 5.53
CA LEU A 759 -16.81 -32.07 4.08
C LEU A 759 -16.05 -33.15 3.31
N ILE A 760 -14.79 -33.44 3.65
CA ILE A 760 -13.92 -34.32 2.84
C ILE A 760 -14.44 -35.75 2.77
N VAL A 761 -15.15 -36.22 3.80
CA VAL A 761 -15.69 -37.58 3.84
C VAL A 761 -16.84 -37.79 2.85
N GLN A 762 -17.61 -36.74 2.58
CA GLN A 762 -18.86 -36.82 1.80
C GLN A 762 -18.81 -36.04 0.48
N ALA A 763 -17.75 -35.26 0.24
CA ALA A 763 -17.58 -34.49 -0.99
C ALA A 763 -17.46 -35.41 -2.22
N PRO A 764 -18.01 -34.99 -3.37
CA PRO A 764 -17.86 -35.73 -4.62
C PRO A 764 -16.38 -35.79 -5.03
N SER A 765 -16.01 -36.86 -5.74
CA SER A 765 -14.63 -37.10 -6.21
C SER A 765 -14.05 -35.96 -7.05
N THR A 766 -14.90 -35.13 -7.68
CA THR A 766 -14.54 -33.92 -8.42
C THR A 766 -14.11 -32.77 -7.51
N ASN A 767 -14.57 -32.71 -6.27
CA ASN A 767 -14.30 -31.62 -5.32
C ASN A 767 -13.34 -32.04 -4.20
N GLN A 768 -12.69 -33.20 -4.35
CA GLN A 768 -11.64 -33.64 -3.45
C GLN A 768 -10.41 -34.17 -4.20
N VAL A 769 -9.22 -33.88 -3.69
CA VAL A 769 -7.95 -34.41 -4.20
C VAL A 769 -7.09 -34.87 -3.04
N LEU A 770 -6.54 -36.09 -3.13
CA LEU A 770 -5.54 -36.63 -2.22
C LEU A 770 -4.16 -36.51 -2.86
N LEU A 771 -3.24 -35.81 -2.20
CA LEU A 771 -1.83 -35.79 -2.59
C LEU A 771 -1.15 -37.05 -2.07
N ARG A 772 -0.65 -37.93 -2.95
CA ARG A 772 -0.10 -39.24 -2.54
C ARG A 772 1.43 -39.26 -2.39
N GLN A 773 2.14 -38.44 -3.15
CA GLN A 773 3.60 -38.47 -3.23
C GLN A 773 4.25 -37.73 -2.05
N GLN A 774 4.68 -38.47 -1.02
CA GLN A 774 5.37 -37.91 0.15
C GLN A 774 6.88 -37.85 -0.07
N ARG A 775 7.50 -36.75 0.35
CA ARG A 775 8.93 -36.44 0.11
C ARG A 775 9.72 -36.17 1.39
N ARG A 776 9.18 -36.60 2.54
CA ARG A 776 9.77 -36.32 3.85
C ARG A 776 10.39 -37.57 4.46
N MET A 777 9.56 -38.60 4.63
CA MET A 777 9.87 -39.75 5.46
C MET A 777 10.58 -40.85 4.65
N PRO A 778 11.44 -41.66 5.28
CA PRO A 778 11.86 -42.95 4.76
C PRO A 778 10.64 -43.87 4.52
N ALA A 779 10.74 -44.75 3.53
CA ALA A 779 9.64 -45.65 3.13
C ALA A 779 9.06 -46.44 4.32
N VAL A 780 9.91 -47.03 5.16
CA VAL A 780 9.44 -47.82 6.32
C VAL A 780 8.52 -47.04 7.28
N ILE A 781 8.76 -45.74 7.48
CA ILE A 781 7.92 -44.88 8.33
C ILE A 781 6.66 -44.47 7.56
N ALA A 782 6.82 -44.06 6.31
CA ALA A 782 5.75 -43.61 5.45
C ALA A 782 4.71 -44.70 5.19
N ASP A 783 5.14 -45.94 4.94
CA ASP A 783 4.29 -47.08 4.61
C ASP A 783 3.45 -47.49 5.82
N PHE A 784 4.04 -47.45 7.03
CA PHE A 784 3.28 -47.66 8.27
C PHE A 784 2.20 -46.59 8.44
N ALA A 785 2.57 -45.31 8.35
CA ALA A 785 1.59 -44.21 8.47
C ALA A 785 0.52 -44.29 7.36
N SER A 786 0.92 -44.63 6.14
CA SER A 786 0.06 -44.82 4.97
C SER A 786 -0.99 -45.89 5.22
N ALA A 787 -0.57 -47.07 5.68
CA ALA A 787 -1.46 -48.19 5.98
C ALA A 787 -2.48 -47.84 7.07
N GLN A 788 -2.01 -47.26 8.18
CA GLN A 788 -2.84 -47.05 9.37
C GLN A 788 -3.78 -45.84 9.26
N PHE A 789 -3.37 -44.76 8.58
CA PHE A 789 -4.12 -43.50 8.56
C PHE A 789 -4.69 -43.13 7.20
N TYR A 790 -4.10 -43.61 6.10
CA TYR A 790 -4.42 -43.13 4.75
C TYR A 790 -4.86 -44.26 3.78
N GLY A 791 -5.06 -45.48 4.29
CA GLY A 791 -5.54 -46.62 3.52
C GLY A 791 -4.52 -47.18 2.53
N GLY A 792 -3.22 -47.06 2.82
CA GLY A 792 -2.14 -47.56 1.98
C GLY A 792 -1.89 -46.76 0.70
N ARG A 793 -2.43 -45.53 0.61
CA ARG A 793 -2.43 -44.72 -0.63
C ARG A 793 -1.24 -43.77 -0.79
N LEU A 794 -0.39 -43.61 0.23
CA LEU A 794 0.81 -42.78 0.12
C LEU A 794 1.94 -43.54 -0.57
N ALA A 795 2.70 -42.81 -1.38
CA ALA A 795 3.89 -43.31 -2.07
C ALA A 795 5.11 -42.46 -1.68
N THR A 796 6.24 -43.13 -1.47
CA THR A 796 7.51 -42.50 -1.06
C THR A 796 8.31 -42.07 -2.28
N ALA A 797 8.58 -40.77 -2.39
CA ALA A 797 9.38 -40.15 -3.45
C ALA A 797 10.66 -39.50 -2.89
N THR A 798 11.27 -40.12 -1.88
CA THR A 798 12.59 -39.79 -1.33
C THR A 798 13.61 -40.86 -1.69
N GLU A 799 14.86 -40.44 -1.86
CA GLU A 799 15.95 -41.40 -1.97
C GLU A 799 16.12 -42.16 -0.64
N PRO A 800 16.36 -43.48 -0.67
CA PRO A 800 16.64 -44.26 0.52
C PRO A 800 17.87 -43.71 1.26
N ARG A 801 17.71 -43.39 2.54
CA ARG A 801 18.81 -43.02 3.43
C ARG A 801 19.13 -44.18 4.36
N PRO A 802 20.42 -44.47 4.62
CA PRO A 802 20.77 -45.49 5.60
C PRO A 802 20.31 -45.04 7.00
N PRO A 803 19.89 -45.98 7.86
CA PRO A 803 19.60 -45.66 9.26
C PRO A 803 20.86 -45.18 9.99
N SER A 804 20.66 -44.60 11.18
CA SER A 804 21.76 -44.35 12.10
C SER A 804 22.52 -45.66 12.41
N PRO A 805 23.86 -45.65 12.58
CA PRO A 805 24.64 -46.87 12.90
C PRO A 805 24.18 -47.58 14.18
N VAL A 806 23.46 -46.90 15.06
CA VAL A 806 22.86 -47.48 16.28
C VAL A 806 21.72 -48.48 15.96
N PHE A 807 21.06 -48.34 14.81
CA PHE A 807 19.83 -49.07 14.45
C PHE A 807 19.92 -49.73 13.08
N ARG A 808 19.20 -50.85 12.92
CA ARG A 808 19.13 -51.59 11.64
C ARG A 808 18.13 -51.00 10.66
N SER A 809 17.22 -50.15 11.13
CA SER A 809 16.14 -49.56 10.33
C SER A 809 15.86 -48.12 10.76
N PRO A 810 15.42 -47.25 9.83
CA PRO A 810 14.95 -45.90 10.13
C PRO A 810 13.80 -45.83 11.15
N LEU A 811 13.06 -46.93 11.33
CA LEU A 811 12.04 -47.08 12.36
C LEU A 811 12.56 -47.99 13.48
N ALA A 812 12.73 -47.45 14.69
CA ALA A 812 13.20 -48.19 15.85
C ALA A 812 12.24 -48.09 17.04
N LEU A 813 11.95 -49.23 17.67
CA LEU A 813 11.25 -49.32 18.96
C LEU A 813 12.27 -49.63 20.05
N ILE A 814 12.30 -48.80 21.09
CA ILE A 814 13.14 -49.00 22.27
C ILE A 814 12.22 -49.47 23.38
N ASP A 815 12.26 -50.77 23.67
CA ASP A 815 11.41 -51.40 24.67
C ASP A 815 12.07 -51.37 26.05
N THR A 816 11.34 -50.84 27.01
CA THR A 816 11.75 -50.75 28.43
C THR A 816 11.22 -51.91 29.27
N ALA A 817 10.48 -52.86 28.67
CA ALA A 817 9.92 -54.00 29.38
C ALA A 817 10.97 -54.93 30.03
N ASP A 818 12.23 -54.87 29.58
CA ASP A 818 13.38 -55.59 30.15
C ASP A 818 13.88 -55.02 31.50
N LEU A 819 13.43 -53.81 31.87
CA LEU A 819 13.71 -53.21 33.16
C LEU A 819 12.75 -53.72 34.25
N PRO A 820 13.20 -53.80 35.52
CA PRO A 820 12.33 -54.15 36.63
C PRO A 820 11.10 -53.22 36.71
N PRO A 821 9.88 -53.73 36.99
CA PRO A 821 8.67 -52.91 37.01
C PRO A 821 8.74 -51.65 37.86
N LYS A 822 9.48 -51.69 38.99
CA LYS A 822 9.69 -50.52 39.87
C LYS A 822 10.53 -49.42 39.24
N GLU A 823 11.48 -49.77 38.37
CA GLU A 823 12.40 -48.83 37.72
C GLU A 823 11.76 -48.18 36.50
N ARG A 824 10.95 -48.94 35.75
CA ARG A 824 10.27 -48.45 34.54
C ARG A 824 8.90 -47.83 34.79
N ALA A 825 8.37 -47.89 36.00
CA ALA A 825 7.04 -47.36 36.33
C ALA A 825 6.96 -45.84 36.13
N GLU A 826 5.83 -45.38 35.59
CA GLU A 826 5.50 -43.96 35.52
C GLU A 826 5.29 -43.37 36.93
N ARG A 827 5.62 -42.08 37.09
CA ARG A 827 5.37 -41.33 38.34
C ARG A 827 4.25 -40.31 38.12
N SER A 828 3.27 -40.31 39.03
CA SER A 828 2.25 -39.27 39.10
C SER A 828 2.82 -37.98 39.70
N ARG A 829 2.62 -36.85 39.04
CA ARG A 829 3.01 -35.51 39.49
C ARG A 829 1.79 -34.71 39.93
N ALA A 830 1.81 -34.21 41.16
CA ALA A 830 0.78 -33.36 41.74
C ALA A 830 1.12 -31.87 41.56
N ARG A 831 0.94 -31.34 40.34
CA ARG A 831 0.64 -29.92 40.05
C ARG A 831 0.53 -29.69 38.53
N THR A 832 -0.56 -29.00 38.13
CA THR A 832 -0.86 -28.35 36.82
C THR A 832 -0.83 -29.29 35.60
N GLU A 833 -1.93 -29.64 34.91
CA GLU A 833 -3.13 -28.90 34.46
C GLU A 833 -4.39 -29.85 34.38
N THR A 834 -5.61 -29.32 34.25
CA THR A 834 -6.91 -30.06 34.08
C THR A 834 -7.02 -30.77 32.71
N TRP A 835 -7.80 -31.85 32.46
CA TRP A 835 -8.68 -32.72 33.27
C TRP A 835 -8.04 -34.02 33.82
N GLN A 836 -8.33 -34.30 35.09
CA GLN A 836 -8.46 -35.64 35.73
C GLN A 836 -7.31 -36.67 35.63
N ALA A 837 -6.08 -36.28 35.30
CA ALA A 837 -4.90 -37.09 35.61
C ALA A 837 -3.76 -36.22 36.13
N ALA A 838 -3.12 -36.68 37.21
CA ALA A 838 -1.78 -36.19 37.57
C ALA A 838 -0.91 -36.26 36.31
N GLY A 839 -0.20 -35.16 35.98
CA GLY A 839 0.81 -35.22 34.92
C GLY A 839 1.74 -36.41 35.20
N CYS A 840 2.13 -37.16 34.18
CA CYS A 840 3.02 -38.29 34.38
C CYS A 840 4.37 -38.03 33.73
N ASP A 841 5.42 -38.50 34.41
CA ASP A 841 6.77 -38.58 33.86
C ASP A 841 7.32 -40.00 34.06
N ASN A 842 8.32 -40.36 33.28
CA ASN A 842 9.00 -41.65 33.34
C ASN A 842 10.50 -41.42 33.29
N LEU A 843 11.18 -41.68 34.42
CA LEU A 843 12.62 -41.49 34.54
C LEU A 843 13.43 -42.46 33.69
N ALA A 844 12.98 -43.71 33.55
CA ALA A 844 13.68 -44.72 32.76
C ALA A 844 13.66 -44.36 31.28
N GLU A 845 12.48 -44.02 30.74
CA GLU A 845 12.38 -43.49 29.38
C GLU A 845 13.19 -42.20 29.22
N ALA A 846 13.09 -41.27 30.18
CA ALA A 846 13.82 -40.01 30.10
C ALA A 846 15.34 -40.23 30.02
N GLN A 847 15.89 -41.18 30.78
CA GLN A 847 17.32 -41.50 30.70
C GLN A 847 17.71 -42.07 29.34
N LEU A 848 16.91 -42.96 28.75
CA LEU A 848 17.20 -43.50 27.42
C LEU A 848 17.13 -42.43 26.33
N VAL A 849 16.16 -41.52 26.44
CA VAL A 849 16.06 -40.36 25.53
C VAL A 849 17.29 -39.45 25.67
N LEU A 850 17.75 -39.18 26.89
CA LEU A 850 18.98 -38.40 27.13
C LEU A 850 20.19 -39.08 26.48
N ASP A 851 20.36 -40.39 26.69
CA ASP A 851 21.49 -41.16 26.13
C ASP A 851 21.49 -41.09 24.59
N LEU A 852 20.32 -41.25 23.96
CA LEU A 852 20.13 -41.14 22.52
C LEU A 852 20.45 -39.74 22.01
N VAL A 853 19.80 -38.71 22.58
CA VAL A 853 19.97 -37.32 22.15
C VAL A 853 21.41 -36.87 22.35
N GLN A 854 22.06 -37.27 23.44
CA GLN A 854 23.47 -36.97 23.67
C GLN A 854 24.36 -37.54 22.56
N TRP A 855 24.08 -38.76 22.11
CA TRP A 855 24.81 -39.38 21.00
C TRP A 855 24.59 -38.62 19.68
N TYR A 856 23.35 -38.30 19.32
CA TYR A 856 23.07 -37.56 18.08
C TYR A 856 23.57 -36.11 18.11
N ALA A 857 23.48 -35.44 19.26
CA ALA A 857 23.96 -34.07 19.43
C ALA A 857 25.49 -33.98 19.25
N ARG A 858 26.25 -34.98 19.71
CA ARG A 858 27.70 -35.05 19.48
C ARG A 858 28.08 -35.26 18.02
N ASN A 859 27.19 -35.84 17.22
CA ASN A 859 27.40 -36.12 15.80
C ASN A 859 26.78 -35.06 14.88
N ASP A 860 26.51 -33.85 15.41
CA ASP A 860 25.95 -32.70 14.70
C ASP A 860 24.69 -33.00 13.87
N ARG A 861 23.83 -33.89 14.38
CA ARG A 861 22.55 -34.23 13.73
C ARG A 861 21.41 -33.39 14.27
N GLN A 862 20.47 -33.02 13.41
CA GLN A 862 19.24 -32.35 13.84
C GLN A 862 18.30 -33.34 14.53
N TRP A 863 17.90 -33.03 15.76
CA TRP A 863 17.04 -33.89 16.56
C TRP A 863 15.86 -33.13 17.16
N ALA A 864 14.79 -33.87 17.43
CA ALA A 864 13.65 -33.43 18.22
C ALA A 864 13.21 -34.52 19.18
N VAL A 865 12.72 -34.11 20.35
CA VAL A 865 12.13 -34.97 21.37
C VAL A 865 10.67 -34.59 21.56
N ILE A 866 9.79 -35.54 21.35
CA ILE A 866 8.35 -35.37 21.45
C ILE A 866 7.84 -36.28 22.57
N ALA A 867 7.08 -35.72 23.50
CA ALA A 867 6.38 -36.49 24.53
C ALA A 867 4.91 -36.07 24.62
N PRO A 868 3.95 -37.00 24.77
CA PRO A 868 2.52 -36.67 24.85
C PRO A 868 2.17 -35.95 26.15
N TYR A 869 2.96 -36.16 27.21
CA TYR A 869 2.75 -35.56 28.52
C TYR A 869 3.65 -34.36 28.74
N ARG A 870 3.05 -33.22 29.13
CA ARG A 870 3.78 -31.99 29.42
C ARG A 870 4.83 -32.16 30.52
N ALA A 871 4.52 -32.93 31.57
CA ALA A 871 5.46 -33.23 32.65
C ALA A 871 6.71 -33.99 32.16
N GLN A 872 6.53 -34.97 31.25
CA GLN A 872 7.65 -35.66 30.60
C GLN A 872 8.45 -34.72 29.70
N ALA A 873 7.77 -33.90 28.88
CA ALA A 873 8.43 -32.93 28.01
C ALA A 873 9.26 -31.91 28.82
N GLN A 874 8.73 -31.40 29.93
CA GLN A 874 9.45 -30.48 30.83
C GLN A 874 10.64 -31.15 31.52
N LEU A 875 10.49 -32.39 31.99
CA LEU A 875 11.59 -33.16 32.55
C LEU A 875 12.73 -33.34 31.55
N LEU A 876 12.38 -33.69 30.30
CA LEU A 876 13.34 -33.88 29.22
C LEU A 876 14.00 -32.56 28.82
N ASP A 877 13.22 -31.49 28.67
CA ASP A 877 13.71 -30.15 28.32
C ASP A 877 14.71 -29.65 29.38
N GLN A 878 14.36 -29.74 30.67
CA GLN A 878 15.25 -29.36 31.77
C GLN A 878 16.57 -30.14 31.74
N ARG A 879 16.50 -31.48 31.71
CA ARG A 879 17.70 -32.33 31.75
C ARG A 879 18.57 -32.18 30.50
N LEU A 880 17.96 -31.98 29.34
CA LEU A 880 18.69 -31.73 28.10
C LEU A 880 19.38 -30.37 28.14
N ARG A 881 18.76 -29.32 28.70
CA ARG A 881 19.41 -28.01 28.87
C ARG A 881 20.59 -28.07 29.82
N GLU A 882 20.45 -28.82 30.92
CA GLU A 882 21.56 -29.09 31.85
C GLU A 882 22.71 -29.83 31.15
N MET A 883 22.40 -30.74 30.21
CA MET A 883 23.40 -31.57 29.52
C MET A 883 24.06 -30.90 28.30
N LEU A 884 23.30 -30.16 27.49
CA LEU A 884 23.74 -29.64 26.17
C LEU A 884 23.77 -28.10 26.09
N GLY A 885 23.24 -27.41 27.11
CA GLY A 885 23.07 -25.97 27.12
C GLY A 885 21.78 -25.49 26.45
N ASP A 886 21.35 -24.28 26.81
CA ASP A 886 20.06 -23.69 26.44
C ASP A 886 19.85 -23.58 24.91
N ALA A 887 20.88 -23.09 24.21
CA ALA A 887 20.84 -22.85 22.78
C ALA A 887 20.67 -24.13 21.95
N ALA A 888 21.21 -25.26 22.42
CA ALA A 888 21.16 -26.53 21.70
C ALA A 888 19.80 -27.24 21.80
N VAL A 889 18.98 -26.88 22.79
CA VAL A 889 17.71 -27.56 23.14
C VAL A 889 16.49 -26.73 22.78
N ARG A 890 16.65 -25.40 22.71
CA ARG A 890 15.58 -24.45 22.38
C ARG A 890 14.76 -24.92 21.16
N ASP A 891 13.44 -25.00 21.34
CA ASP A 891 12.45 -25.41 20.34
C ASP A 891 12.60 -26.84 19.78
N ARG A 892 13.38 -27.71 20.46
CA ARG A 892 13.60 -29.12 20.08
C ARG A 892 12.96 -30.13 21.03
N VAL A 893 12.38 -29.70 22.14
CA VAL A 893 11.68 -30.56 23.12
C VAL A 893 10.30 -30.00 23.40
N GLY A 894 9.28 -30.85 23.44
CA GLY A 894 7.91 -30.39 23.68
C GLY A 894 6.83 -31.46 23.50
N THR A 895 5.58 -31.02 23.58
CA THR A 895 4.41 -31.85 23.26
C THR A 895 4.18 -31.92 21.76
N VAL A 896 3.39 -32.91 21.31
CA VAL A 896 3.09 -33.13 19.88
C VAL A 896 2.63 -31.85 19.16
N ASP A 897 1.76 -31.06 19.80
CA ASP A 897 1.18 -29.83 19.26
C ASP A 897 2.26 -28.78 18.94
N ALA A 898 3.34 -28.72 19.73
CA ALA A 898 4.44 -27.76 19.55
C ALA A 898 5.34 -28.06 18.32
N PHE A 899 5.23 -29.28 17.77
CA PHE A 899 5.99 -29.75 16.61
C PHE A 899 5.18 -29.74 15.30
N GLN A 900 3.93 -29.30 15.34
CA GLN A 900 3.13 -29.21 14.15
C GLN A 900 3.77 -28.30 13.10
N GLY A 901 3.68 -28.72 11.83
CA GLY A 901 4.30 -28.01 10.70
C GLY A 901 5.84 -28.13 10.64
N LYS A 902 6.50 -28.62 11.69
CA LYS A 902 7.96 -28.82 11.71
C LYS A 902 8.35 -30.20 11.20
N GLU A 903 9.65 -30.36 10.91
CA GLU A 903 10.29 -31.61 10.51
C GLU A 903 11.73 -31.63 11.01
N TYR A 904 12.24 -32.81 11.34
CA TYR A 904 13.58 -33.02 11.89
C TYR A 904 14.17 -34.29 11.30
N ASP A 905 15.50 -34.33 11.16
CA ASP A 905 16.18 -35.52 10.66
C ASP A 905 15.96 -36.70 11.62
N ILE A 906 16.13 -36.44 12.92
CA ILE A 906 15.97 -37.43 13.98
C ILE A 906 14.81 -37.04 14.89
N VAL A 907 13.87 -37.97 15.14
CA VAL A 907 12.77 -37.78 16.09
C VAL A 907 12.79 -38.89 17.13
N VAL A 908 12.81 -38.50 18.40
CA VAL A 908 12.64 -39.40 19.54
C VAL A 908 11.29 -39.13 20.17
N TYR A 909 10.44 -40.15 20.23
CA TYR A 909 9.14 -40.10 20.89
C TYR A 909 9.18 -40.89 22.19
N SER A 910 8.82 -40.27 23.32
CA SER A 910 8.70 -40.94 24.63
C SER A 910 7.22 -41.17 24.93
N PHE A 911 6.77 -42.42 25.03
CA PHE A 911 5.38 -42.75 25.33
C PHE A 911 4.96 -42.41 26.77
N THR A 912 5.92 -42.36 27.69
CA THR A 912 5.79 -42.11 29.13
C THR A 912 5.04 -43.20 29.92
N ARG A 913 4.02 -43.84 29.32
CA ARG A 913 3.11 -44.75 30.03
C ARG A 913 3.73 -46.13 30.25
N SER A 914 3.75 -46.53 31.52
CA SER A 914 4.27 -47.81 32.00
C SER A 914 3.58 -48.15 33.32
N ASN A 915 2.55 -48.99 33.24
CA ASN A 915 1.71 -49.38 34.37
C ASN A 915 1.02 -50.74 34.11
N ALA A 916 0.77 -51.49 35.18
CA ALA A 916 0.19 -52.84 35.10
C ALA A 916 -1.26 -52.86 34.57
N GLY A 917 -1.97 -51.74 34.65
CA GLY A 917 -3.39 -51.64 34.24
C GLY A 917 -3.61 -51.30 32.77
N GLY A 918 -2.55 -51.16 31.96
CA GLY A 918 -2.69 -50.80 30.54
C GLY A 918 -3.24 -49.39 30.32
N ARG A 919 -3.21 -48.49 31.31
CA ARG A 919 -3.80 -47.16 31.16
C ARG A 919 -2.92 -46.28 30.29
N VAL A 920 -3.48 -45.75 29.20
CA VAL A 920 -2.71 -44.97 28.22
C VAL A 920 -3.07 -43.47 28.17
N GLY A 921 -4.22 -43.04 28.72
CA GLY A 921 -4.57 -41.62 28.87
C GLY A 921 -4.57 -40.84 27.54
N PHE A 922 -3.78 -39.76 27.43
CA PHE A 922 -3.73 -38.89 26.25
C PHE A 922 -3.31 -39.58 24.95
N LEU A 923 -2.69 -40.77 25.04
CA LEU A 923 -2.30 -41.57 23.89
C LEU A 923 -3.50 -42.10 23.07
N ARG A 924 -4.72 -42.08 23.61
CA ARG A 924 -5.94 -42.54 22.91
C ARG A 924 -6.26 -41.75 21.64
N GLU A 925 -5.83 -40.49 21.55
CA GLU A 925 -5.96 -39.69 20.32
C GLU A 925 -4.87 -40.08 19.31
N LEU A 926 -5.20 -41.07 18.47
CA LEU A 926 -4.26 -41.70 17.52
C LEU A 926 -3.63 -40.70 16.54
N ARG A 927 -4.32 -39.60 16.23
CA ARG A 927 -3.82 -38.57 15.30
C ARG A 927 -2.60 -37.84 15.86
N ARG A 928 -2.45 -37.75 17.19
CA ARG A 928 -1.24 -37.20 17.83
C ARG A 928 -0.02 -38.09 17.56
N LEU A 929 -0.19 -39.40 17.60
CA LEU A 929 0.90 -40.33 17.25
C LEU A 929 1.24 -40.22 15.76
N ASN A 930 0.24 -40.17 14.87
CA ASN A 930 0.48 -39.92 13.43
C ASN A 930 1.31 -38.64 13.22
N VAL A 931 0.93 -37.55 13.87
CA VAL A 931 1.63 -36.26 13.79
C VAL A 931 3.06 -36.38 14.27
N ALA A 932 3.33 -37.09 15.37
CA ALA A 932 4.67 -37.24 15.92
C ALA A 932 5.57 -38.12 15.04
N MET A 933 5.07 -39.27 14.58
CA MET A 933 5.82 -40.20 13.72
C MET A 933 6.22 -39.53 12.40
N THR A 934 5.34 -38.69 11.86
CA THR A 934 5.52 -38.06 10.54
C THR A 934 6.36 -36.78 10.55
N ARG A 935 7.06 -36.50 11.66
CA ARG A 935 8.08 -35.42 11.76
C ARG A 935 9.47 -35.86 11.34
N ALA A 936 9.75 -37.17 11.33
CA ALA A 936 11.08 -37.70 11.04
C ALA A 936 11.40 -37.68 9.54
N ARG A 937 12.60 -37.23 9.17
CA ARG A 937 13.14 -37.30 7.79
C ARG A 937 14.13 -38.45 7.60
N GLU A 938 14.81 -38.87 8.66
CA GLU A 938 15.85 -39.92 8.60
C GLU A 938 15.59 -41.05 9.60
N GLN A 939 15.37 -40.73 10.88
CA GLN A 939 15.23 -41.75 11.93
C GLN A 939 14.09 -41.40 12.89
N LEU A 940 13.21 -42.37 13.14
CA LEU A 940 12.20 -42.32 14.18
C LEU A 940 12.51 -43.37 15.25
N MET A 941 12.60 -42.92 16.49
CA MET A 941 12.80 -43.77 17.67
C MET A 941 11.62 -43.62 18.61
N LEU A 942 10.96 -44.73 18.92
CA LEU A 942 9.80 -44.77 19.80
C LEU A 942 10.18 -45.50 21.10
N VAL A 943 10.30 -44.76 22.19
CA VAL A 943 10.75 -45.23 23.51
C VAL A 943 9.54 -45.45 24.40
N GLY A 944 9.35 -46.66 24.93
CA GLY A 944 8.21 -46.96 25.78
C GLY A 944 8.24 -48.34 26.41
N ASP A 945 7.23 -48.63 27.24
CA ASP A 945 7.00 -49.97 27.78
C ASP A 945 5.95 -50.73 26.95
N PHE A 946 6.41 -51.59 26.04
CA PHE A 946 5.49 -52.32 25.16
C PHE A 946 4.67 -53.37 25.92
N SER A 947 5.06 -53.75 27.15
CA SER A 947 4.23 -54.60 28.01
C SER A 947 2.96 -53.88 28.53
N THR A 948 2.98 -52.55 28.62
CA THR A 948 1.81 -51.72 28.92
C THR A 948 1.08 -51.33 27.64
N LEU A 949 1.78 -50.86 26.61
CA LEU A 949 1.17 -50.33 25.39
C LEU A 949 0.40 -51.38 24.59
N LEU A 950 0.90 -52.62 24.50
CA LEU A 950 0.21 -53.73 23.81
C LEU A 950 -1.02 -54.25 24.57
N ARG A 951 -1.15 -53.90 25.85
CA ARG A 951 -2.30 -54.23 26.71
C ARG A 951 -3.14 -53.00 27.05
N ALA A 952 -3.05 -51.95 26.22
CA ALA A 952 -3.70 -50.68 26.48
C ALA A 952 -5.22 -50.82 26.69
N ASP A 953 -5.78 -50.10 27.66
CA ASP A 953 -7.21 -50.15 27.99
C ASP A 953 -8.11 -49.63 26.87
N ASP A 954 -7.59 -48.75 26.02
CA ASP A 954 -8.23 -48.25 24.80
C ASP A 954 -8.06 -49.21 23.61
N PRO A 955 -9.16 -49.71 23.00
CA PRO A 955 -9.08 -50.66 21.90
C PRO A 955 -8.39 -50.11 20.65
N GLY A 956 -8.61 -48.84 20.31
CA GLY A 956 -8.05 -48.21 19.12
C GLY A 956 -6.53 -48.08 19.21
N PHE A 957 -6.05 -47.56 20.34
CA PHE A 957 -4.62 -47.46 20.61
C PHE A 957 -3.97 -48.85 20.72
N ARG A 958 -4.63 -49.81 21.38
CA ARG A 958 -4.12 -51.18 21.50
C ARG A 958 -3.92 -51.82 20.13
N HIS A 959 -4.88 -51.65 19.23
CA HIS A 959 -4.76 -52.15 17.86
C HIS A 959 -3.58 -51.48 17.15
N LEU A 960 -3.49 -50.15 17.15
CA LEU A 960 -2.39 -49.42 16.52
C LEU A 960 -1.01 -49.78 17.08
N ALA A 961 -0.90 -49.95 18.40
CA ALA A 961 0.34 -50.38 19.06
C ALA A 961 0.72 -51.82 18.67
N GLY A 962 -0.27 -52.71 18.54
CA GLY A 962 -0.07 -54.07 18.05
C GLY A 962 0.44 -54.09 16.61
N GLU A 963 -0.21 -53.34 15.71
CA GLU A 963 0.21 -53.19 14.32
C GLU A 963 1.62 -52.58 14.22
N LEU A 964 1.92 -51.53 15.00
CA LEU A 964 3.24 -50.90 15.05
C LEU A 964 4.33 -51.90 15.48
N TYR A 965 4.06 -52.71 16.50
CA TYR A 965 5.01 -53.68 17.02
C TYR A 965 5.26 -54.81 16.02
N GLN A 966 4.20 -55.39 15.45
CA GLN A 966 4.31 -56.44 14.42
C GLN A 966 5.00 -55.93 13.15
N TYR A 967 4.68 -54.72 12.71
CA TYR A 967 5.31 -54.08 11.57
C TYR A 967 6.80 -53.83 11.84
N SER A 968 7.15 -53.36 13.04
CA SER A 968 8.54 -53.11 13.43
C SER A 968 9.37 -54.40 13.56
N GLN A 969 8.76 -55.55 13.89
CA GLN A 969 9.45 -56.84 13.85
C GLN A 969 9.87 -57.25 12.43
N ARG A 970 9.08 -56.88 11.41
CA ARG A 970 9.32 -57.26 10.02
C ARG A 970 10.18 -56.26 9.26
N HIS A 971 9.98 -54.97 9.52
CA HIS A 971 10.55 -53.88 8.72
C HIS A 971 11.38 -52.88 9.55
N GLY A 972 11.22 -52.88 10.88
CA GLY A 972 11.89 -51.97 11.81
C GLY A 972 13.07 -52.61 12.54
N ASP A 973 13.44 -52.00 13.67
CA ASP A 973 14.37 -52.54 14.65
C ASP A 973 13.72 -52.46 16.04
N ILE A 974 13.69 -53.56 16.78
CA ILE A 974 13.20 -53.59 18.17
C ILE A 974 14.39 -53.85 19.07
N VAL A 975 14.68 -52.91 19.97
CA VAL A 975 15.87 -52.92 20.80
C VAL A 975 15.47 -52.84 22.27
N ALA A 976 15.91 -53.80 23.08
CA ALA A 976 15.74 -53.75 24.52
C ALA A 976 16.60 -52.63 25.13
N SER A 977 16.16 -52.05 26.24
CA SER A 977 16.85 -50.89 26.84
C SER A 977 18.31 -51.17 27.20
N ARG A 978 18.64 -52.38 27.68
CA ARG A 978 20.01 -52.82 27.97
C ARG A 978 20.88 -52.91 26.71
N ASP A 979 20.32 -53.45 25.63
CA ASP A 979 21.03 -53.60 24.35
C ASP A 979 21.32 -52.25 23.71
N LEU A 980 20.40 -51.29 23.83
CA LEU A 980 20.61 -49.94 23.32
C LEU A 980 21.86 -49.29 23.92
N ARG A 981 22.04 -49.37 25.25
CA ARG A 981 23.23 -48.82 25.91
C ARG A 981 24.52 -49.47 25.41
N ASN A 982 24.49 -50.78 25.17
CA ASN A 982 25.63 -51.50 24.59
C ASN A 982 25.93 -51.04 23.16
N ARG A 983 24.91 -50.82 22.33
CA ARG A 983 25.07 -50.30 20.96
C ARG A 983 25.65 -48.89 20.96
N LEU A 984 25.10 -47.99 21.78
CA LEU A 984 25.60 -46.61 21.93
C LEU A 984 27.06 -46.56 22.43
N ALA A 985 27.46 -47.51 23.28
CA ALA A 985 28.83 -47.61 23.77
C ALA A 985 29.81 -48.13 22.71
N ARG A 986 29.39 -49.06 21.85
CA ARG A 986 30.21 -49.59 20.73
C ARG A 986 30.44 -48.56 19.64
N GLU A 987 29.43 -47.75 19.35
CA GLU A 987 29.45 -46.67 18.34
C GLU A 987 29.93 -45.33 18.92
N ARG A 988 30.72 -45.33 20.00
CA ARG A 988 31.38 -44.11 20.49
C ARG A 988 32.54 -43.76 19.54
N PRO A 989 32.58 -42.56 18.96
CA PRO A 989 33.74 -42.13 18.20
C PRO A 989 34.97 -42.08 19.12
N ALA A 990 36.13 -42.42 18.56
CA ALA A 990 37.43 -42.39 19.23
C ALA A 990 37.81 -40.98 19.71
#